data_AF-A0A5M9JHJ1-F1
#
_entry.id   AF-A0A5M9JHJ1-F1
#
_cell.length_a   1.000
_cell.length_b   1.000
_cell.length_c   1.000
_cell.angle_alpha   90.00
_cell.angle_beta   90.00
_cell.angle_gamma   90.00
#
_symmetry.space_group_name_H-M   'P 1'
#
loop_
_entity.id
_entity.type
_entity.pdbx_description
1 polymer ?
#
loop_
_entity_poly.entity_id
_entity_poly.type
_entity_poly.pdbx_seq_one_letter_code
_entity_poly.pdbx_strand_id
1 'polypeptide(L)'
;MTDSTAPHVSSFPWKKGTVVGLYGISGCGKSFLLKQLKERFEKGGPFVFIDGSELIAECVPGGLEVFQKMDKALQKHHRKNAINMIQKLHTDEGRVAVIAGHFVLWDDEEADLVEVWTYNDAMVYTHIIYLDIPVDIIQEYRYKDEIKRRFPASKKQLQEWMQREVAGLGKVCPENDILLTSVHTSDPLDRISALLYNFMEQSEPINLFHAKMKIDDFVARSQGQLETVLVIDGDRTLVAEDTGKLFWQIQMARRGMNDVQHEDPIQVLFKSRLGYSYTAFRQATLIYEELVDEEEFKNICHEVASMIKVHPEFLSLLHAVIETKHIGAVIISCGLRGIWKNVLEAEGIYDSVGLIAGGRMEDGIVVTAGVKASLVNRLRHTHRTHVYAFGDSPLDLDMLKAANNAIVVVGEVHNRSKTMEAALLNAIDKDGLRTFQVMLPENTSPRLDIQKLPIIKLTDQKFLHSMFRRGSRTMKFQVRHATGKNVAKLLATPTRDARVKGPALMDCHRSIGRYLAIEHISDLMGVESYEIPHVQGHQTSGYRLSCERQTLIVALMRGGEPMALGVNDAFPLAMFLHANDPTDIKPEHLHENITILLVDSVINSGKTIIEFVNHIRKLNAVISIIVVAGVVQAQSIVEGTGTLANTLI
;
A
#
# COMPACT_ATOMS: atom_id res chain seq x y z
N MET A 1 34.46 17.65 2.87
CA MET A 1 34.37 17.39 4.32
C MET A 1 33.10 16.60 4.55
N THR A 2 33.29 15.34 4.89
CA THR A 2 32.31 14.27 4.98
C THR A 2 31.56 14.35 6.30
N ASP A 3 30.23 14.47 6.24
CA ASP A 3 29.36 14.18 7.38
C ASP A 3 28.35 13.11 6.95
N SER A 4 28.73 11.87 7.21
CA SER A 4 27.92 10.67 7.11
C SER A 4 27.17 10.53 8.44
N THR A 5 25.94 11.03 8.50
CA THR A 5 25.05 10.83 9.64
C THR A 5 24.12 9.65 9.34
N ALA A 6 24.61 8.44 9.61
CA ALA A 6 23.72 7.31 9.85
C ALA A 6 22.88 7.64 11.10
N PRO A 7 21.54 7.49 11.07
CA PRO A 7 20.73 7.79 12.24
C PRO A 7 21.04 6.79 13.37
N HIS A 8 21.29 7.30 14.56
CA HIS A 8 21.39 6.52 15.79
C HIS A 8 20.09 5.72 16.01
N VAL A 9 20.24 4.41 16.23
CA VAL A 9 19.20 3.39 16.49
C VAL A 9 18.36 3.65 17.76
N SER A 10 18.63 4.71 18.51
CA SER A 10 18.09 4.94 19.87
C SER A 10 16.75 5.69 19.97
N SER A 11 16.02 5.93 18.89
CA SER A 11 14.81 6.79 18.94
C SER A 11 13.47 6.11 18.64
N PHE A 12 13.40 4.77 18.58
CA PHE A 12 12.11 4.08 18.46
C PHE A 12 11.50 3.75 19.84
N PRO A 13 10.25 4.15 20.12
CA PRO A 13 9.60 3.85 21.38
C PRO A 13 9.31 2.33 21.45
N TRP A 14 9.96 1.66 22.41
CA TRP A 14 9.61 0.33 22.98
C TRP A 14 9.64 -0.86 21.99
N LYS A 15 10.83 -1.28 21.56
CA LYS A 15 11.04 -2.64 21.00
C LYS A 15 11.00 -3.65 22.15
N LYS A 16 10.00 -4.53 22.19
CA LYS A 16 10.10 -5.79 22.98
C LYS A 16 11.32 -6.53 22.43
N GLY A 17 12.28 -6.86 23.29
CA GLY A 17 13.56 -7.45 22.89
C GLY A 17 13.36 -8.71 22.05
N THR A 18 14.15 -8.89 20.99
CA THR A 18 14.07 -10.09 20.16
C THR A 18 14.67 -11.26 20.94
N VAL A 19 13.84 -12.28 21.19
CA VAL A 19 14.26 -13.53 21.83
C VAL A 19 14.01 -14.70 20.87
N VAL A 20 15.09 -15.41 20.53
CA VAL A 20 15.11 -16.51 19.57
C VAL A 20 15.36 -17.82 20.31
N GLY A 21 14.43 -18.76 20.18
CA GLY A 21 14.60 -20.13 20.64
C GLY A 21 15.30 -20.98 19.59
N LEU A 22 16.38 -21.66 19.96
CA LEU A 22 17.00 -22.70 19.17
C LEU A 22 16.48 -24.06 19.67
N TYR A 23 15.62 -24.71 18.88
CA TYR A 23 14.90 -25.93 19.24
C TYR A 23 15.33 -27.13 18.40
N GLY A 24 14.95 -28.32 18.85
CA GLY A 24 15.37 -29.60 18.31
C GLY A 24 15.45 -30.64 19.42
N ILE A 25 15.30 -31.92 19.06
CA ILE A 25 15.32 -33.00 20.06
C ILE A 25 16.69 -33.13 20.75
N SER A 26 16.74 -33.80 21.90
CA SER A 26 18.01 -33.99 22.62
C SER A 26 19.02 -34.77 21.78
N GLY A 27 20.23 -34.21 21.63
CA GLY A 27 21.31 -34.79 20.81
C GLY A 27 21.47 -34.18 19.41
N CYS A 28 20.59 -33.27 18.97
CA CYS A 28 20.70 -32.66 17.63
C CYS A 28 21.80 -31.58 17.46
N GLY A 29 22.67 -31.37 18.46
CA GLY A 29 23.80 -30.43 18.35
C GLY A 29 23.56 -28.99 18.82
N LYS A 30 22.41 -28.66 19.43
CA LYS A 30 22.10 -27.29 19.93
C LYS A 30 23.24 -26.62 20.73
N SER A 31 23.72 -27.27 21.81
CA SER A 31 24.76 -26.65 22.66
C SER A 31 26.09 -26.47 21.91
N PHE A 32 26.42 -27.37 20.98
CA PHE A 32 27.61 -27.25 20.13
C PHE A 32 27.49 -26.05 19.19
N LEU A 33 26.36 -25.93 18.49
CA LEU A 33 26.07 -24.78 17.63
C LEU A 33 26.04 -23.46 18.42
N LEU A 34 25.46 -23.45 19.61
CA LEU A 34 25.40 -22.26 20.46
C LEU A 34 26.81 -21.80 20.86
N LYS A 35 27.75 -22.73 21.11
CA LYS A 35 29.16 -22.43 21.32
C LYS A 35 29.83 -21.85 20.07
N GLN A 36 29.60 -22.44 18.90
CA GLN A 36 30.13 -21.92 17.63
C GLN A 36 29.61 -20.51 17.31
N LEU A 37 28.32 -20.25 17.56
CA LEU A 37 27.73 -18.92 17.40
C LEU A 37 28.39 -17.94 18.38
N LYS A 38 28.55 -18.33 19.65
CA LYS A 38 29.24 -17.51 20.66
C LYS A 38 30.66 -17.13 20.24
N GLU A 39 31.42 -18.09 19.70
CA GLU A 39 32.77 -17.87 19.17
C GLU A 39 32.75 -16.94 17.93
N ARG A 40 31.79 -17.12 17.02
CA ARG A 40 31.65 -16.30 15.80
C ARG A 40 31.32 -14.84 16.08
N PHE A 41 30.54 -14.57 17.13
CA PHE A 41 30.01 -13.23 17.44
C PHE A 41 30.70 -12.55 18.65
N GLU A 42 31.90 -13.00 19.04
CA GLU A 42 32.50 -12.69 20.34
C GLU A 42 32.79 -11.19 20.64
N LYS A 43 32.63 -10.86 21.93
CA LYS A 43 32.80 -9.59 22.72
C LYS A 43 32.22 -8.28 22.16
N GLY A 44 31.04 -7.93 22.70
CA GLY A 44 30.38 -6.63 22.49
C GLY A 44 29.37 -6.62 21.35
N GLY A 45 29.17 -7.77 20.68
CA GLY A 45 28.22 -7.93 19.58
C GLY A 45 26.75 -7.85 20.01
N PRO A 46 25.83 -7.75 19.04
CA PRO A 46 24.41 -7.52 19.30
C PRO A 46 23.66 -8.78 19.78
N PHE A 47 24.33 -9.93 19.89
CA PHE A 47 23.74 -11.21 20.27
C PHE A 47 24.22 -11.67 21.65
N VAL A 48 23.32 -12.30 22.40
CA VAL A 48 23.66 -13.03 23.63
C VAL A 48 23.20 -14.47 23.52
N PHE A 49 24.11 -15.39 23.79
CA PHE A 49 23.88 -16.83 23.67
C PHE A 49 23.77 -17.44 25.06
N ILE A 50 22.64 -18.11 25.32
CA ILE A 50 22.28 -18.64 26.63
C ILE A 50 21.94 -20.13 26.48
N ASP A 51 22.67 -21.00 27.19
CA ASP A 51 22.24 -22.39 27.33
C ASP A 51 21.14 -22.45 28.42
N GLY A 52 19.94 -22.91 28.05
CA GLY A 52 18.82 -22.96 28.98
C GLY A 52 19.08 -23.83 30.21
N SER A 53 19.93 -24.85 30.09
CA SER A 53 20.30 -25.71 31.23
C SER A 53 21.27 -25.02 32.19
N GLU A 54 22.19 -24.19 31.69
CA GLU A 54 23.08 -23.37 32.51
C GLU A 54 22.29 -22.31 33.27
N LEU A 55 21.33 -21.66 32.61
CA LEU A 55 20.50 -20.63 33.24
C LEU A 55 19.63 -21.20 34.38
N ILE A 56 19.08 -22.40 34.20
CA ILE A 56 18.33 -23.08 35.27
C ILE A 56 19.27 -23.43 36.43
N ALA A 57 20.50 -23.87 36.15
CA ALA A 57 21.48 -24.18 37.18
C ALA A 57 21.84 -22.95 38.02
N GLU A 58 21.95 -21.77 37.40
CA GLU A 58 22.17 -20.50 38.11
C GLU A 58 20.98 -20.08 38.98
N CYS A 59 19.74 -20.36 38.52
CA CYS A 59 18.52 -20.02 39.24
C CYS A 59 18.18 -20.97 40.40
N VAL A 60 18.89 -22.09 40.54
CA VAL A 60 18.58 -23.16 41.50
C VAL A 60 19.74 -23.32 42.49
N PRO A 61 19.53 -23.07 43.79
CA PRO A 61 20.54 -23.38 44.81
C PRO A 61 20.90 -24.86 44.78
N GLY A 62 22.17 -25.17 44.47
CA GLY A 62 22.65 -26.55 44.28
C GLY A 62 22.71 -27.03 42.82
N GLY A 63 22.37 -26.19 41.85
CA GLY A 63 22.61 -26.42 40.43
C GLY A 63 21.62 -27.38 39.76
N LEU A 64 21.96 -27.80 38.53
CA LEU A 64 21.07 -28.57 37.65
C LEU A 64 20.73 -29.97 38.19
N GLU A 65 21.65 -30.62 38.89
CA GLU A 65 21.40 -31.95 39.48
C GLU A 65 20.33 -31.91 40.57
N VAL A 66 20.29 -30.82 41.35
CA VAL A 66 19.26 -30.61 42.37
C VAL A 66 17.92 -30.31 41.71
N PHE A 67 17.92 -29.48 40.66
CA PHE A 67 16.73 -29.21 39.83
C PHE A 67 16.10 -30.50 39.28
N GLN A 68 16.91 -31.41 38.71
CA GLN A 68 16.40 -32.66 38.11
C GLN A 68 15.73 -33.59 39.12
N LYS A 69 16.08 -33.50 40.41
CA LYS A 69 15.51 -34.31 41.50
C LYS A 69 14.30 -33.65 42.18
N MET A 70 13.96 -32.42 41.82
CA MET A 70 12.79 -31.73 42.35
C MET A 70 11.49 -32.30 41.77
N ASP A 71 10.38 -32.13 42.50
CA ASP A 71 9.06 -32.42 41.96
C ASP A 71 8.71 -31.55 40.73
N LYS A 72 7.73 -32.01 39.94
CA LYS A 72 7.33 -31.36 38.68
C LYS A 72 6.84 -29.92 38.90
N ALA A 73 6.25 -29.60 40.05
CA ALA A 73 5.75 -28.24 40.33
C ALA A 73 6.88 -27.25 40.61
N LEU A 74 7.90 -27.67 41.37
CA LEU A 74 9.12 -26.91 41.63
C LEU A 74 9.98 -26.76 40.37
N GLN A 75 10.12 -27.82 39.57
CA GLN A 75 10.81 -27.72 38.28
C GLN A 75 10.13 -26.69 37.36
N LYS A 76 8.80 -26.71 37.29
CA LYS A 76 8.02 -25.72 36.53
C LYS A 76 8.23 -24.30 37.08
N HIS A 77 8.28 -24.13 38.40
CA HIS A 77 8.54 -22.84 39.04
C HIS A 77 9.93 -22.29 38.66
N HIS A 78 10.98 -23.10 38.73
CA HIS A 78 12.33 -22.66 38.40
C HIS A 78 12.54 -22.41 36.90
N ARG A 79 11.94 -23.20 36.00
CA ARG A 79 11.92 -22.90 34.55
C ARG A 79 11.27 -21.55 34.26
N LYS A 80 10.13 -21.29 34.93
CA LYS A 80 9.44 -19.99 34.88
C LYS A 80 10.33 -18.84 35.36
N ASN A 81 11.09 -19.02 36.44
CA ASN A 81 11.99 -17.97 36.93
C ASN A 81 13.16 -17.72 35.97
N ALA A 82 13.74 -18.77 35.39
CA ALA A 82 14.81 -18.67 34.42
C ALA A 82 14.38 -17.86 33.18
N ILE A 83 13.26 -18.22 32.54
CA ILE A 83 12.78 -17.51 31.35
C ILE A 83 12.39 -16.04 31.64
N ASN A 84 11.82 -15.77 32.84
CA ASN A 84 11.54 -14.40 33.28
C ASN A 84 12.81 -13.57 33.49
N MET A 85 13.90 -14.20 33.93
CA MET A 85 15.18 -13.53 34.13
C MET A 85 15.78 -13.07 32.79
N ILE A 86 15.63 -13.88 31.73
CA ILE A 86 16.08 -13.50 30.37
C ILE A 86 15.35 -12.26 29.88
N GLN A 87 14.02 -12.24 30.07
CA GLN A 87 13.20 -11.10 29.68
C GLN A 87 13.68 -9.81 30.32
N LYS A 88 14.08 -9.83 31.60
CA LYS A 88 14.60 -8.65 32.32
C LYS A 88 16.02 -8.26 31.91
N LEU A 89 16.91 -9.24 31.74
CA LEU A 89 18.34 -8.96 31.52
C LEU A 89 18.68 -8.51 30.10
N HIS A 90 17.94 -8.97 29.09
CA HIS A 90 18.38 -8.85 27.69
C HIS A 90 17.48 -7.96 26.83
N THR A 91 16.27 -7.64 27.28
CA THR A 91 15.37 -6.72 26.57
C THR A 91 15.80 -5.26 26.71
N ASP A 92 16.36 -4.89 27.87
CA ASP A 92 16.67 -3.50 28.21
C ASP A 92 17.95 -2.97 27.52
N GLU A 93 18.80 -3.88 27.01
CA GLU A 93 20.08 -3.54 26.36
C GLU A 93 20.02 -3.53 24.82
N GLY A 94 18.85 -3.78 24.23
CA GLY A 94 18.66 -3.82 22.76
C GLY A 94 19.37 -4.98 22.05
N ARG A 95 19.87 -5.98 22.79
CA ARG A 95 20.52 -7.18 22.26
C ARG A 95 19.51 -8.28 21.93
N VAL A 96 19.85 -9.15 20.99
CA VAL A 96 19.05 -10.33 20.65
C VAL A 96 19.50 -11.51 21.51
N ALA A 97 18.58 -12.09 22.29
CA ALA A 97 18.86 -13.28 23.09
C ALA A 97 18.58 -14.56 22.27
N VAL A 98 19.55 -15.47 22.22
CA VAL A 98 19.46 -16.77 21.56
C VAL A 98 19.58 -17.87 22.60
N ILE A 99 18.52 -18.66 22.75
CA ILE A 99 18.39 -19.61 23.86
C ILE A 99 18.21 -21.03 23.33
N ALA A 100 19.06 -21.97 23.75
CA ALA A 100 18.83 -23.38 23.48
C ALA A 100 17.69 -23.91 24.37
N GLY A 101 16.63 -24.43 23.75
CA GLY A 101 15.42 -24.91 24.42
C GLY A 101 14.99 -26.29 23.94
N HIS A 102 13.92 -26.79 24.59
CA HIS A 102 13.26 -28.06 24.26
C HIS A 102 11.75 -27.87 24.38
N PHE A 103 10.97 -28.44 23.46
CA PHE A 103 9.52 -28.47 23.59
C PHE A 103 9.08 -29.73 24.32
N VAL A 104 9.73 -30.86 23.99
CA VAL A 104 9.49 -32.18 24.58
C VAL A 104 10.78 -32.78 25.12
N LEU A 105 10.73 -33.38 26.30
CA LEU A 105 11.83 -34.17 26.88
C LEU A 105 11.38 -35.60 27.18
N TRP A 106 12.33 -36.53 27.17
CA TRP A 106 12.11 -37.89 27.66
C TRP A 106 12.07 -37.90 29.19
N ASP A 107 11.04 -38.51 29.77
CA ASP A 107 10.89 -38.72 31.21
C ASP A 107 11.17 -40.20 31.52
N ASP A 108 12.19 -40.46 32.33
CA ASP A 108 12.61 -41.82 32.69
C ASP A 108 11.63 -42.52 33.65
N GLU A 109 10.84 -41.77 34.42
CA GLU A 109 9.84 -42.32 35.36
C GLU A 109 8.57 -42.74 34.62
N GLU A 110 8.11 -41.91 33.67
CA GLU A 110 6.92 -42.18 32.85
C GLU A 110 7.24 -43.05 31.63
N ALA A 111 8.53 -43.20 31.29
CA ALA A 111 9.01 -43.87 30.07
C ALA A 111 8.32 -43.36 28.79
N ASP A 112 7.98 -42.08 28.76
CA ASP A 112 7.32 -41.38 27.64
C ASP A 112 7.90 -39.96 27.47
N LEU A 113 7.49 -39.34 26.38
CA LEU A 113 7.79 -37.98 25.99
C LEU A 113 6.83 -37.00 26.68
N VAL A 114 7.39 -36.12 27.51
CA VAL A 114 6.65 -35.12 28.28
C VAL A 114 6.88 -33.72 27.71
N GLU A 115 5.79 -32.98 27.53
CA GLU A 115 5.84 -31.57 27.14
C GLU A 115 6.42 -30.71 28.27
N VAL A 116 7.43 -29.91 27.94
CA VAL A 116 8.11 -29.02 28.89
C VAL A 116 7.91 -27.55 28.59
N TRP A 117 7.23 -27.24 27.48
CA TRP A 117 6.82 -25.90 27.10
C TRP A 117 5.83 -25.31 28.11
N THR A 118 6.00 -24.03 28.43
CA THR A 118 5.16 -23.31 29.39
C THR A 118 4.54 -22.07 28.77
N TYR A 119 3.49 -21.57 29.43
CA TYR A 119 2.89 -20.28 29.07
C TYR A 119 3.92 -19.12 29.09
N ASN A 120 4.93 -19.19 29.95
CA ASN A 120 5.96 -18.17 30.02
C ASN A 120 6.90 -18.19 28.81
N ASP A 121 7.17 -19.37 28.24
CA ASP A 121 7.93 -19.49 27.00
C ASP A 121 7.19 -18.78 25.87
N ALA A 122 5.88 -19.00 25.76
CA ALA A 122 5.03 -18.35 24.77
C ALA A 122 5.00 -16.81 24.89
N MET A 123 5.20 -16.26 26.09
CA MET A 123 5.23 -14.81 26.31
C MET A 123 6.59 -14.17 26.03
N VAL A 124 7.67 -14.95 26.11
CA VAL A 124 9.05 -14.44 26.00
C VAL A 124 9.60 -14.63 24.60
N TYR A 125 9.41 -15.78 23.97
CA TYR A 125 9.93 -16.03 22.63
C TYR A 125 9.22 -15.16 21.59
N THR A 126 10.02 -14.69 20.62
CA THR A 126 9.53 -13.97 19.44
C THR A 126 9.74 -14.80 18.17
N HIS A 127 10.78 -15.63 18.18
CA HIS A 127 11.15 -16.51 17.07
C HIS A 127 11.58 -17.87 17.61
N ILE A 128 11.33 -18.92 16.86
CA ILE A 128 11.89 -20.25 17.06
C ILE A 128 12.54 -20.72 15.75
N ILE A 129 13.79 -21.12 15.86
CA ILE A 129 14.53 -21.83 14.82
C ILE A 129 14.59 -23.29 15.25
N TYR A 130 13.97 -24.16 14.46
CA TYR A 130 13.98 -25.59 14.67
C TYR A 130 15.12 -26.25 13.87
N LEU A 131 15.98 -26.98 14.56
CA LEU A 131 17.04 -27.78 13.93
C LEU A 131 16.48 -29.12 13.47
N ASP A 132 16.10 -29.19 12.19
CA ASP A 132 15.59 -30.42 11.59
C ASP A 132 16.75 -31.26 11.02
N ILE A 133 17.51 -31.85 11.95
CA ILE A 133 18.65 -32.71 11.63
C ILE A 133 18.14 -34.14 11.39
N PRO A 134 18.57 -34.82 10.31
CA PRO A 134 18.21 -36.21 10.05
C PRO A 134 18.48 -37.12 11.26
N VAL A 135 17.51 -37.99 11.56
CA VAL A 135 17.54 -38.82 12.77
C VAL A 135 18.76 -39.75 12.85
N ASP A 136 19.25 -40.23 11.71
CA ASP A 136 20.47 -41.01 11.60
C ASP A 136 21.70 -40.23 12.09
N ILE A 137 21.82 -38.95 11.72
CA ILE A 137 22.89 -38.07 12.20
C ILE A 137 22.72 -37.81 13.71
N ILE A 138 21.50 -37.56 14.19
CA ILE A 138 21.24 -37.39 15.63
C ILE A 138 21.64 -38.63 16.42
N GLN A 139 21.33 -39.82 15.91
CA GLN A 139 21.69 -41.07 16.55
C GLN A 139 23.21 -41.24 16.62
N GLU A 140 23.93 -40.88 15.56
CA GLU A 140 25.40 -40.89 15.54
C GLU A 140 25.99 -39.90 16.55
N TYR A 141 25.48 -38.66 16.61
CA TYR A 141 25.91 -37.66 17.60
C TYR A 141 25.70 -38.15 19.03
N ARG A 142 24.55 -38.75 19.32
CA ARG A 142 24.25 -39.30 20.66
C ARG A 142 25.15 -40.48 21.01
N TYR A 143 25.53 -41.30 20.04
CA TYR A 143 26.45 -42.42 20.25
C TYR A 143 27.88 -41.94 20.55
N LYS A 144 28.34 -40.89 19.88
CA LYS A 144 29.69 -40.31 20.05
C LYS A 144 29.81 -39.35 21.24
N ASP A 145 28.70 -38.95 21.87
CA ASP A 145 28.73 -38.03 23.00
C ASP A 145 29.13 -38.78 24.29
N GLU A 146 30.41 -38.69 24.63
CA GLU A 146 30.99 -39.27 25.85
C GLU A 146 30.66 -38.45 27.11
N ILE A 147 30.15 -37.22 26.97
CA ILE A 147 29.94 -36.27 28.06
C ILE A 147 28.55 -36.43 28.67
N LYS A 148 27.50 -36.48 27.84
CA LYS A 148 26.11 -36.56 28.29
C LYS A 148 25.54 -37.96 28.06
N ARG A 149 25.34 -38.71 29.15
CA ARG A 149 24.58 -39.98 29.12
C ARG A 149 23.11 -39.71 28.81
N ARG A 150 22.58 -40.38 27.79
CA ARG A 150 21.18 -40.22 27.34
C ARG A 150 20.50 -41.57 27.21
N PHE A 151 19.17 -41.58 27.31
CA PHE A 151 18.34 -42.73 26.98
C PHE A 151 18.71 -43.30 25.60
N PRO A 152 18.94 -44.62 25.46
CA PRO A 152 19.23 -45.26 24.18
C PRO A 152 17.94 -45.37 23.35
N ALA A 153 17.60 -44.29 22.65
CA ALA A 153 16.44 -44.26 21.77
C ALA A 153 16.74 -44.93 20.42
N SER A 154 15.82 -45.77 19.96
CA SER A 154 15.83 -46.28 18.59
C SER A 154 15.56 -45.18 17.56
N LYS A 155 15.95 -45.40 16.30
CA LYS A 155 15.65 -44.49 15.18
C LYS A 155 14.16 -44.13 15.11
N LYS A 156 13.28 -45.11 15.34
CA LYS A 156 11.83 -44.91 15.34
C LYS A 156 11.38 -43.97 16.46
N GLN A 157 11.87 -44.16 17.68
CA GLN A 157 11.54 -43.31 18.82
C GLN A 157 12.06 -41.87 18.65
N LEU A 158 13.26 -41.70 18.07
CA LEU A 158 13.77 -40.37 17.74
C LEU A 158 12.92 -39.67 16.67
N GLN A 159 12.45 -40.41 15.66
CA GLN A 159 11.53 -39.88 14.65
C GLN A 159 10.19 -39.47 15.27
N GLU A 160 9.60 -40.30 16.14
CA GLU A 160 8.36 -39.99 16.86
C GLU A 160 8.53 -38.75 17.76
N TRP A 161 9.67 -38.64 18.45
CA TRP A 161 10.01 -37.45 19.24
C TRP A 161 10.07 -36.20 18.38
N MET A 162 10.79 -36.26 17.27
CA MET A 162 10.93 -35.15 16.32
C MET A 162 9.56 -34.68 15.80
N GLN A 163 8.70 -35.62 15.39
CA GLN A 163 7.35 -35.33 14.92
C GLN A 163 6.48 -34.67 16.02
N ARG A 164 6.56 -35.17 17.26
CA ARG A 164 5.78 -34.63 18.40
C ARG A 164 6.22 -33.20 18.74
N GLU A 165 7.53 -32.93 18.69
CA GLU A 165 8.09 -31.60 18.92
C GLU A 165 7.70 -30.60 17.81
N VAL A 166 7.87 -30.97 16.54
CA VAL A 166 7.47 -30.13 15.39
C VAL A 166 5.97 -29.85 15.39
N ALA A 167 5.13 -30.87 15.63
CA ALA A 167 3.68 -30.70 15.70
C ALA A 167 3.26 -29.77 16.85
N GLY A 168 3.92 -29.90 18.00
CA GLY A 168 3.70 -29.02 19.15
C GLY A 168 4.05 -27.57 18.86
N LEU A 169 5.27 -27.32 18.34
CA LEU A 169 5.75 -26.00 17.95
C LEU A 169 4.88 -25.38 16.85
N GLY A 170 4.52 -26.16 15.83
CA GLY A 170 3.64 -25.72 14.74
C GLY A 170 2.25 -25.29 15.21
N LYS A 171 1.79 -25.78 16.37
CA LYS A 171 0.55 -25.33 17.00
C LYS A 171 0.77 -24.09 17.87
N VAL A 172 1.73 -24.12 18.79
CA VAL A 172 1.86 -23.06 19.79
C VAL A 172 2.42 -21.76 19.21
N CYS A 173 3.28 -21.82 18.19
CA CYS A 173 3.93 -20.63 17.66
C CYS A 173 2.93 -19.67 16.99
N PRO A 174 2.07 -20.12 16.05
CA PRO A 174 1.05 -19.24 15.45
C PRO A 174 0.00 -18.75 16.45
N GLU A 175 -0.32 -19.53 17.49
CA GLU A 175 -1.28 -19.12 18.54
C GLU A 175 -0.76 -18.00 19.45
N ASN A 176 0.56 -17.76 19.46
CA ASN A 176 1.23 -16.81 20.35
C ASN A 176 2.09 -15.78 19.60
N ASP A 177 1.84 -15.57 18.30
CA ASP A 177 2.56 -14.62 17.44
C ASP A 177 4.09 -14.85 17.39
N ILE A 178 4.53 -16.10 17.49
CA ILE A 178 5.94 -16.50 17.42
C ILE A 178 6.25 -16.96 16.00
N LEU A 179 7.30 -16.38 15.39
CA LEU A 179 7.76 -16.83 14.08
C LEU A 179 8.51 -18.16 14.20
N LEU A 180 8.15 -19.14 13.37
CA LEU A 180 8.76 -20.47 13.36
C LEU A 180 9.43 -20.73 12.01
N THR A 181 10.66 -21.25 12.02
CA THR A 181 11.32 -21.72 10.80
C THR A 181 12.19 -22.92 11.10
N SER A 182 12.26 -23.85 10.15
CA SER A 182 13.11 -25.03 10.22
C SER A 182 14.38 -24.85 9.40
N VAL A 183 15.48 -25.38 9.92
CA VAL A 183 16.79 -25.38 9.23
C VAL A 183 17.17 -26.83 8.93
N HIS A 184 17.08 -27.19 7.65
CA HIS A 184 17.40 -28.52 7.13
C HIS A 184 18.83 -28.54 6.57
N THR A 185 19.84 -28.68 7.43
CA THR A 185 21.25 -28.83 6.99
C THR A 185 22.09 -29.50 8.07
N SER A 186 23.10 -30.26 7.66
CA SER A 186 24.10 -30.85 8.56
C SER A 186 25.09 -29.82 9.11
N ASP A 187 25.22 -28.65 8.48
CA ASP A 187 26.00 -27.51 8.96
C ASP A 187 25.13 -26.23 9.00
N PRO A 188 24.45 -25.98 10.13
CA PRO A 188 23.46 -24.90 10.24
C PRO A 188 24.06 -23.53 10.57
N LEU A 189 25.38 -23.41 10.80
CA LEU A 189 25.99 -22.22 11.38
C LEU A 189 25.77 -20.95 10.54
N ASP A 190 26.04 -21.01 9.23
CA ASP A 190 25.87 -19.85 8.33
C ASP A 190 24.41 -19.45 8.16
N ARG A 191 23.52 -20.44 7.96
CA ARG A 191 22.09 -20.20 7.79
C ARG A 191 21.48 -19.56 9.03
N ILE A 192 21.83 -20.05 10.22
CA ILE A 192 21.33 -19.49 11.47
C ILE A 192 21.92 -18.11 11.72
N SER A 193 23.20 -17.90 11.41
CA SER A 193 23.81 -16.57 11.47
C SER A 193 23.04 -15.56 10.62
N ALA A 194 22.68 -15.91 9.38
CA ALA A 194 21.89 -15.06 8.49
C ALA A 194 20.47 -14.79 9.05
N LEU A 195 19.80 -15.80 9.59
CA LEU A 195 18.48 -15.65 10.24
C LEU A 195 18.55 -14.71 11.45
N LEU A 196 19.57 -14.85 12.29
CA LEU A 196 19.75 -14.01 13.49
C LEU A 196 19.96 -12.54 13.12
N TYR A 197 20.78 -12.23 12.11
CA TYR A 197 20.91 -10.86 11.60
C TYR A 197 19.58 -10.34 11.04
N ASN A 198 18.86 -11.17 10.29
CA ASN A 198 17.56 -10.79 9.75
C ASN A 198 16.55 -10.48 10.87
N PHE A 199 16.48 -11.29 11.93
CA PHE A 199 15.57 -11.06 13.06
C PHE A 199 15.95 -9.85 13.91
N MET A 200 17.24 -9.50 13.94
CA MET A 200 17.73 -8.31 14.62
C MET A 200 17.27 -7.03 13.90
N GLU A 201 17.45 -6.98 12.58
CA GLU A 201 17.22 -5.79 11.76
C GLU A 201 15.74 -5.57 11.38
N GLN A 202 14.86 -6.52 11.71
CA GLN A 202 13.48 -6.49 11.28
C GLN A 202 12.53 -6.18 12.44
N SER A 203 11.60 -5.28 12.17
CA SER A 203 10.41 -4.98 12.99
C SER A 203 9.42 -4.25 12.10
N GLU A 204 8.15 -4.18 12.50
CA GLU A 204 7.13 -3.48 11.69
C GLU A 204 7.50 -1.99 11.42
N PRO A 205 8.00 -1.20 12.39
CA PRO A 205 8.44 0.17 12.12
C PRO A 205 9.64 0.26 11.16
N ILE A 206 10.62 -0.63 11.30
CA ILE A 206 11.79 -0.66 10.40
C ILE A 206 11.38 -1.08 8.98
N ASN A 207 10.51 -2.07 8.86
CA ASN A 207 9.93 -2.48 7.59
C ASN A 207 9.24 -1.31 6.88
N LEU A 208 8.42 -0.56 7.62
CA LEU A 208 7.76 0.63 7.09
C LEU A 208 8.76 1.71 6.67
N PHE A 209 9.83 1.91 7.45
CA PHE A 209 10.91 2.84 7.10
C PHE A 209 11.59 2.44 5.78
N HIS A 210 11.97 1.17 5.61
CA HIS A 210 12.58 0.69 4.36
C HIS A 210 11.62 0.78 3.17
N ALA A 211 10.34 0.45 3.36
CA ALA A 211 9.33 0.63 2.31
C ALA A 211 9.20 2.11 1.90
N LYS A 212 9.23 3.03 2.87
CA LYS A 212 9.22 4.49 2.60
C LYS A 212 10.46 4.95 1.84
N MET A 213 11.64 4.39 2.14
CA MET A 213 12.85 4.70 1.38
C MET A 213 12.73 4.25 -0.07
N LYS A 214 12.18 3.04 -0.33
CA LYS A 214 11.96 2.57 -1.71
C LYS A 214 11.03 3.48 -2.52
N ILE A 215 9.98 4.06 -1.90
CA ILE A 215 9.12 5.02 -2.62
C ILE A 215 9.80 6.38 -2.81
N ASP A 216 10.65 6.81 -1.87
CA ASP A 216 11.44 8.04 -2.03
C ASP A 216 12.43 7.92 -3.19
N ASP A 217 13.10 6.77 -3.30
CA ASP A 217 14.01 6.48 -4.41
C ASP A 217 13.28 6.50 -5.75
N PHE A 218 12.07 5.93 -5.81
CA PHE A 218 11.21 6.00 -6.99
C PHE A 218 10.90 7.46 -7.38
N VAL A 219 10.47 8.29 -6.42
CA VAL A 219 10.19 9.71 -6.69
C VAL A 219 11.45 10.47 -7.11
N ALA A 220 12.60 10.19 -6.48
CA ALA A 220 13.86 10.87 -6.78
C ALA A 220 14.33 10.66 -8.23
N ARG A 221 14.06 9.49 -8.82
CA ARG A 221 14.37 9.19 -10.24
C ARG A 221 13.68 10.12 -11.23
N SER A 222 12.52 10.69 -10.86
CA SER A 222 11.77 11.62 -11.70
C SER A 222 12.38 13.03 -11.77
N GLN A 223 13.48 13.30 -11.05
CA GLN A 223 14.17 14.59 -11.00
C GLN A 223 13.23 15.77 -10.66
N GLY A 224 12.22 15.51 -9.82
CA GLY A 224 11.27 16.52 -9.37
C GLY A 224 10.21 16.91 -10.40
N GLN A 225 10.08 16.18 -11.51
CA GLN A 225 9.06 16.41 -12.53
C GLN A 225 7.72 15.73 -12.20
N LEU A 226 7.72 14.77 -11.29
CA LEU A 226 6.54 14.00 -10.91
C LEU A 226 5.47 14.88 -10.24
N GLU A 227 4.26 14.85 -10.79
CA GLU A 227 3.07 15.56 -10.32
C GLU A 227 1.96 14.56 -9.98
N THR A 228 1.77 13.53 -10.82
CA THR A 228 0.76 12.49 -10.63
C THR A 228 1.42 11.13 -10.50
N VAL A 229 0.91 10.28 -9.60
CA VAL A 229 1.40 8.91 -9.43
C VAL A 229 0.24 7.92 -9.48
N LEU A 230 0.38 6.89 -10.30
CA LEU A 230 -0.48 5.72 -10.29
C LEU A 230 0.13 4.68 -9.35
N VAL A 231 -0.62 4.30 -8.34
CA VAL A 231 -0.29 3.23 -7.39
C VAL A 231 -1.18 2.05 -7.69
N ILE A 232 -0.59 0.96 -8.15
CA ILE A 232 -1.34 -0.18 -8.71
C ILE A 232 -1.01 -1.43 -7.89
N ASP A 233 -2.03 -2.12 -7.37
CA ASP A 233 -1.82 -3.45 -6.81
C ASP A 233 -1.51 -4.48 -7.92
N GLY A 234 -0.86 -5.56 -7.55
CA GLY A 234 -0.50 -6.63 -8.48
C GLY A 234 -1.65 -7.60 -8.72
N ASP A 235 -1.79 -8.57 -7.82
CA ASP A 235 -2.69 -9.72 -7.98
C ASP A 235 -4.14 -9.26 -8.12
N ARG A 236 -4.90 -9.88 -9.05
CA ARG A 236 -6.32 -9.56 -9.33
C ARG A 236 -6.63 -8.09 -9.66
N THR A 237 -5.60 -7.27 -9.85
CA THR A 237 -5.68 -5.85 -10.19
C THR A 237 -4.98 -5.60 -11.52
N LEU A 238 -3.66 -5.81 -11.58
CA LEU A 238 -2.87 -5.66 -12.81
C LEU A 238 -3.00 -6.89 -13.73
N VAL A 239 -3.18 -8.07 -13.13
CA VAL A 239 -3.47 -9.36 -13.77
C VAL A 239 -4.75 -9.95 -13.15
N ALA A 240 -5.37 -10.93 -13.80
CA ALA A 240 -6.60 -11.54 -13.28
C ALA A 240 -6.35 -12.55 -12.15
N GLU A 241 -5.15 -13.14 -12.14
CA GLU A 241 -4.77 -14.27 -11.30
C GLU A 241 -4.24 -13.85 -9.92
N ASP A 242 -4.17 -14.84 -9.03
CA ASP A 242 -3.48 -14.78 -7.75
C ASP A 242 -2.14 -15.50 -7.88
N THR A 243 -1.06 -14.74 -8.05
CA THR A 243 0.28 -15.29 -8.33
C THR A 243 0.85 -16.08 -7.17
N GLY A 244 0.51 -15.72 -5.93
CA GLY A 244 0.89 -16.47 -4.73
C GLY A 244 0.29 -17.87 -4.73
N LYS A 245 -1.00 -17.99 -5.08
CA LYS A 245 -1.67 -19.29 -5.24
C LYS A 245 -1.05 -20.13 -6.36
N LEU A 246 -0.79 -19.54 -7.53
CA LEU A 246 -0.18 -20.23 -8.66
C LEU A 246 1.22 -20.78 -8.30
N PHE A 247 2.01 -20.00 -7.56
CA PHE A 247 3.32 -20.43 -7.09
C PHE A 247 3.24 -21.74 -6.31
N TRP A 248 2.34 -21.82 -5.32
CA TRP A 248 2.22 -23.02 -4.48
C TRP A 248 1.62 -24.21 -5.23
N GLN A 249 0.71 -23.97 -6.17
CA GLN A 249 0.19 -25.05 -7.02
C GLN A 249 1.30 -25.71 -7.85
N ILE A 250 2.21 -24.92 -8.43
CA ILE A 250 3.36 -25.45 -9.17
C ILE A 250 4.32 -26.19 -8.23
N GLN A 251 4.65 -25.59 -7.09
CA GLN A 251 5.55 -26.18 -6.11
C GLN A 251 5.04 -27.55 -5.61
N MET A 252 3.77 -27.63 -5.27
CA MET A 252 3.13 -28.85 -4.79
C MET A 252 3.06 -29.91 -5.89
N ALA A 253 2.72 -29.51 -7.12
CA ALA A 253 2.71 -30.42 -8.27
C ALA A 253 4.10 -31.03 -8.54
N ARG A 254 5.18 -30.25 -8.43
CA ARG A 254 6.57 -30.73 -8.56
C ARG A 254 6.95 -31.76 -7.49
N ARG A 255 6.33 -31.69 -6.31
CA ARG A 255 6.51 -32.66 -5.21
C ARG A 255 5.56 -33.86 -5.28
N GLY A 256 4.77 -33.99 -6.35
CA GLY A 256 3.78 -35.05 -6.49
C GLY A 256 2.60 -34.92 -5.51
N MET A 257 2.42 -33.73 -4.94
CA MET A 257 1.31 -33.39 -4.04
C MET A 257 0.14 -32.81 -4.86
N ASN A 258 -1.09 -32.94 -4.36
CA ASN A 258 -2.26 -32.33 -4.99
C ASN A 258 -3.10 -31.52 -3.99
N ASP A 259 -3.78 -30.49 -4.51
CA ASP A 259 -4.62 -29.56 -3.74
C ASP A 259 -5.81 -30.24 -3.01
N VAL A 260 -6.10 -31.51 -3.30
CA VAL A 260 -7.18 -32.27 -2.64
C VAL A 260 -6.72 -32.83 -1.30
N GLN A 261 -5.45 -33.23 -1.20
CA GLN A 261 -4.90 -33.87 -0.01
C GLN A 261 -4.12 -32.90 0.86
N HIS A 262 -3.57 -31.81 0.30
CA HIS A 262 -2.67 -30.90 1.00
C HIS A 262 -3.13 -29.46 0.75
N GLU A 263 -3.21 -28.64 1.82
CA GLU A 263 -3.55 -27.22 1.70
C GLU A 263 -2.30 -26.38 1.45
N ASP A 264 -2.45 -25.29 0.70
CA ASP A 264 -1.44 -24.26 0.51
C ASP A 264 -0.97 -23.71 1.88
N PRO A 265 0.33 -23.83 2.22
CA PRO A 265 0.86 -23.40 3.51
C PRO A 265 0.59 -21.93 3.83
N ILE A 266 0.64 -21.05 2.81
CA ILE A 266 0.41 -19.62 2.97
C ILE A 266 -1.08 -19.33 3.14
N GLN A 267 -1.94 -20.09 2.47
CA GLN A 267 -3.38 -19.97 2.68
C GLN A 267 -3.78 -20.40 4.09
N VAL A 268 -3.21 -21.49 4.60
CA VAL A 268 -3.41 -21.94 6.00
C VAL A 268 -2.98 -20.85 6.97
N LEU A 269 -1.82 -20.24 6.73
CA LEU A 269 -1.28 -19.15 7.54
C LEU A 269 -2.21 -17.93 7.60
N PHE A 270 -2.69 -17.44 6.46
CA PHE A 270 -3.56 -16.25 6.43
C PHE A 270 -4.99 -16.51 6.92
N LYS A 271 -5.46 -17.77 6.91
CA LYS A 271 -6.71 -18.19 7.56
C LYS A 271 -6.58 -18.34 9.08
N SER A 272 -5.36 -18.38 9.60
CA SER A 272 -5.10 -18.48 11.04
C SER A 272 -5.46 -17.18 11.78
N ARG A 273 -5.28 -17.18 13.11
CA ARG A 273 -5.47 -15.97 13.94
C ARG A 273 -4.55 -14.82 13.55
N LEU A 274 -3.41 -15.10 12.92
CA LEU A 274 -2.48 -14.07 12.44
C LEU A 274 -3.09 -13.20 11.34
N GLY A 275 -4.10 -13.70 10.60
CA GLY A 275 -4.73 -12.99 9.50
C GLY A 275 -3.70 -12.43 8.52
N TYR A 276 -3.94 -11.23 7.99
CA TYR A 276 -3.00 -10.50 7.12
C TYR A 276 -2.13 -9.50 7.89
N SER A 277 -1.65 -9.88 9.07
CA SER A 277 -0.76 -9.04 9.91
C SER A 277 0.69 -9.00 9.38
N TYR A 278 1.48 -8.03 9.87
CA TYR A 278 2.92 -7.99 9.62
C TYR A 278 3.60 -9.33 9.98
N THR A 279 3.28 -9.89 11.15
CA THR A 279 3.80 -11.19 11.60
C THR A 279 3.44 -12.32 10.63
N ALA A 280 2.22 -12.35 10.10
CA ALA A 280 1.82 -13.33 9.10
C ALA A 280 2.68 -13.21 7.82
N PHE A 281 2.86 -12.01 7.28
CA PHE A 281 3.70 -11.83 6.09
C PHE A 281 5.18 -12.18 6.33
N ARG A 282 5.69 -11.94 7.54
CA ARG A 282 7.04 -12.36 7.94
C ARG A 282 7.16 -13.89 8.04
N GLN A 283 6.14 -14.55 8.60
CA GLN A 283 6.07 -16.01 8.62
C GLN A 283 5.99 -16.58 7.20
N ALA A 284 5.26 -15.93 6.29
CA ALA A 284 5.21 -16.33 4.89
C ALA A 284 6.60 -16.28 4.23
N THR A 285 7.37 -15.21 4.45
CA THR A 285 8.77 -15.13 3.98
C THR A 285 9.60 -16.31 4.50
N LEU A 286 9.48 -16.68 5.78
CA LEU A 286 10.21 -17.82 6.34
C LEU A 286 9.78 -19.15 5.71
N ILE A 287 8.51 -19.33 5.40
CA ILE A 287 8.01 -20.53 4.71
C ILE A 287 8.62 -20.65 3.30
N TYR A 288 8.70 -19.56 2.54
CA TYR A 288 9.37 -19.56 1.22
C TYR A 288 10.87 -19.88 1.34
N GLU A 289 11.51 -19.39 2.38
CA GLU A 289 12.92 -19.61 2.69
C GLU A 289 13.23 -21.04 3.18
N GLU A 290 12.26 -21.71 3.79
CA GLU A 290 12.37 -23.07 4.31
C GLU A 290 12.06 -24.12 3.23
N LEU A 291 10.95 -23.93 2.51
CA LEU A 291 10.40 -24.96 1.65
C LEU A 291 10.91 -24.94 0.23
N VAL A 292 11.59 -23.87 -0.20
CA VAL A 292 12.00 -23.70 -1.60
C VAL A 292 13.42 -23.13 -1.65
N ASP A 293 14.33 -23.90 -2.27
CA ASP A 293 15.69 -23.40 -2.52
C ASP A 293 15.68 -22.25 -3.54
N GLU A 294 16.81 -21.55 -3.65
CA GLU A 294 16.89 -20.32 -4.45
C GLU A 294 16.66 -20.56 -5.94
N GLU A 295 17.17 -21.68 -6.49
CA GLU A 295 17.04 -22.01 -7.91
C GLU A 295 15.60 -22.44 -8.22
N GLU A 296 15.03 -23.32 -7.40
CA GLU A 296 13.64 -23.74 -7.49
C GLU A 296 12.71 -22.53 -7.41
N PHE A 297 12.93 -21.61 -6.46
CA PHE A 297 12.12 -20.42 -6.27
C PHE A 297 12.12 -19.53 -7.52
N LYS A 298 13.31 -19.24 -8.07
CA LYS A 298 13.44 -18.43 -9.30
C LYS A 298 12.76 -19.10 -10.49
N ASN A 299 12.90 -20.42 -10.64
CA ASN A 299 12.27 -21.18 -11.70
C ASN A 299 10.74 -21.14 -11.62
N ILE A 300 10.17 -21.31 -10.42
CA ILE A 300 8.71 -21.20 -10.23
C ILE A 300 8.25 -19.76 -10.50
N CYS A 301 8.99 -18.74 -10.02
CA CYS A 301 8.64 -17.35 -10.32
C CYS A 301 8.60 -17.06 -11.83
N HIS A 302 9.54 -17.63 -12.60
CA HIS A 302 9.55 -17.47 -14.06
C HIS A 302 8.37 -18.18 -14.72
N GLU A 303 8.08 -19.42 -14.30
CA GLU A 303 6.94 -20.20 -14.79
C GLU A 303 5.61 -19.49 -14.53
N VAL A 304 5.36 -19.03 -13.30
CA VAL A 304 4.15 -18.25 -12.97
C VAL A 304 4.05 -17.01 -13.86
N ALA A 305 5.13 -16.23 -14.00
CA ALA A 305 5.12 -15.02 -14.81
C ALA A 305 4.77 -15.29 -16.28
N SER A 306 5.21 -16.43 -16.84
CA SER A 306 4.88 -16.85 -18.21
C SER A 306 3.43 -17.29 -18.43
N MET A 307 2.73 -17.66 -17.36
CA MET A 307 1.35 -18.18 -17.42
C MET A 307 0.30 -17.06 -17.34
N ILE A 308 0.67 -15.90 -16.82
CA ILE A 308 -0.24 -14.79 -16.58
C ILE A 308 -0.09 -13.70 -17.64
N LYS A 309 -1.10 -12.85 -17.77
CA LYS A 309 -1.09 -11.71 -18.70
C LYS A 309 -1.55 -10.46 -17.99
N VAL A 310 -0.80 -9.37 -18.19
CA VAL A 310 -1.25 -8.05 -17.76
C VAL A 310 -2.48 -7.65 -18.57
N HIS A 311 -3.47 -7.06 -17.91
CA HIS A 311 -4.66 -6.57 -18.60
C HIS A 311 -4.27 -5.56 -19.70
N PRO A 312 -4.74 -5.73 -20.95
CA PRO A 312 -4.38 -4.84 -22.06
C PRO A 312 -4.68 -3.36 -21.80
N GLU A 313 -5.74 -3.08 -21.03
CA GLU A 313 -6.13 -1.75 -20.61
C GLU A 313 -5.08 -1.10 -19.68
N PHE A 314 -4.50 -1.89 -18.77
CA PHE A 314 -3.40 -1.43 -17.92
C PHE A 314 -2.10 -1.27 -18.70
N LEU A 315 -1.77 -2.19 -19.63
CA LEU A 315 -0.60 -2.02 -20.49
C LEU A 315 -0.67 -0.73 -21.31
N SER A 316 -1.82 -0.47 -21.93
CA SER A 316 -2.05 0.76 -22.70
C SER A 316 -1.87 2.01 -21.84
N LEU A 317 -2.41 1.99 -20.62
CA LEU A 317 -2.28 3.09 -19.65
C LEU A 317 -0.81 3.28 -19.21
N LEU A 318 -0.10 2.21 -18.89
CA LEU A 318 1.29 2.25 -18.45
C LEU A 318 2.20 2.78 -19.56
N HIS A 319 2.02 2.37 -20.81
CA HIS A 319 2.76 2.93 -21.94
C HIS A 319 2.54 4.44 -22.08
N ALA A 320 1.29 4.92 -21.98
CA ALA A 320 1.01 6.35 -22.00
C ALA A 320 1.67 7.10 -20.84
N VAL A 321 1.71 6.51 -19.64
CA VAL A 321 2.40 7.08 -18.47
C VAL A 321 3.90 7.18 -18.71
N ILE A 322 4.53 6.15 -19.30
CA ILE A 322 5.99 6.13 -19.58
C ILE A 322 6.38 7.26 -20.54
N GLU A 323 5.53 7.60 -21.50
CA GLU A 323 5.75 8.72 -22.43
C GLU A 323 5.58 10.11 -21.76
N THR A 324 5.03 10.16 -20.54
CA THR A 324 4.61 11.40 -19.88
C THR A 324 5.43 11.71 -18.63
N LYS A 325 6.40 12.61 -18.75
CA LYS A 325 7.38 12.90 -17.68
C LYS A 325 6.83 13.35 -16.32
N HIS A 326 5.65 13.99 -16.28
CA HIS A 326 5.04 14.45 -15.02
C HIS A 326 4.17 13.39 -14.33
N ILE A 327 4.08 12.20 -14.90
CA ILE A 327 3.31 11.08 -14.37
C ILE A 327 4.25 9.89 -14.18
N GLY A 328 4.03 9.13 -13.12
CA GLY A 328 4.76 7.89 -12.87
C GLY A 328 3.83 6.80 -12.39
N ALA A 329 4.22 5.56 -12.60
CA ALA A 329 3.50 4.40 -12.09
C ALA A 329 4.39 3.59 -11.15
N VAL A 330 3.82 3.11 -10.05
CA VAL A 330 4.45 2.20 -9.11
C VAL A 330 3.49 1.06 -8.78
N ILE A 331 3.99 -0.16 -8.91
CA ILE A 331 3.29 -1.36 -8.47
C ILE A 331 3.68 -1.62 -7.02
N ILE A 332 2.67 -1.71 -6.16
CA ILE A 332 2.83 -2.01 -4.73
C ILE A 332 2.04 -3.27 -4.44
N SER A 333 2.73 -4.40 -4.30
CA SER A 333 2.09 -5.72 -4.19
C SER A 333 2.47 -6.44 -2.91
N CYS A 334 1.50 -7.15 -2.32
CA CYS A 334 1.74 -8.11 -1.24
C CYS A 334 2.34 -9.43 -1.75
N GLY A 335 2.27 -9.68 -3.06
CA GLY A 335 2.79 -10.88 -3.71
C GLY A 335 4.32 -10.89 -3.87
N LEU A 336 4.83 -11.96 -4.45
CA LEU A 336 6.26 -12.22 -4.57
C LEU A 336 6.95 -11.27 -5.57
N ARG A 337 7.96 -10.53 -5.10
CA ARG A 337 8.73 -9.59 -5.91
C ARG A 337 9.34 -10.23 -7.15
N GLY A 338 9.85 -11.47 -7.03
CA GLY A 338 10.45 -12.21 -8.14
C GLY A 338 9.47 -12.40 -9.31
N ILE A 339 8.20 -12.70 -9.03
CA ILE A 339 7.16 -12.85 -10.06
C ILE A 339 6.90 -11.51 -10.73
N TRP A 340 6.62 -10.47 -9.94
CA TRP A 340 6.30 -9.14 -10.48
C TRP A 340 7.45 -8.53 -11.29
N LYS A 341 8.69 -8.79 -10.88
CA LYS A 341 9.86 -8.42 -11.68
C LYS A 341 9.81 -9.09 -13.05
N ASN A 342 9.65 -10.41 -13.10
CA ASN A 342 9.61 -11.17 -14.36
C ASN A 342 8.45 -10.73 -15.27
N VAL A 343 7.27 -10.45 -14.70
CA VAL A 343 6.10 -9.95 -15.43
C VAL A 343 6.40 -8.61 -16.11
N LEU A 344 7.00 -7.66 -15.37
CA LEU A 344 7.32 -6.34 -15.92
C LEU A 344 8.48 -6.37 -16.92
N GLU A 345 9.43 -7.30 -16.76
CA GLU A 345 10.51 -7.53 -17.72
C GLU A 345 9.98 -8.11 -19.02
N ALA A 346 9.04 -9.07 -18.96
CA ALA A 346 8.40 -9.66 -20.13
C ALA A 346 7.63 -8.62 -20.97
N GLU A 347 7.03 -7.63 -20.32
CA GLU A 347 6.32 -6.51 -20.95
C GLU A 347 7.23 -5.33 -21.33
N GLY A 348 8.53 -5.40 -21.01
CA GLY A 348 9.52 -4.37 -21.35
C GLY A 348 9.37 -3.04 -20.60
N ILE A 349 8.71 -3.03 -19.44
CA ILE A 349 8.39 -1.82 -18.66
C ILE A 349 9.05 -1.75 -17.28
N TYR A 350 9.80 -2.78 -16.88
CA TYR A 350 10.43 -2.88 -15.54
C TYR A 350 11.31 -1.68 -15.15
N ASP A 351 12.08 -1.12 -16.08
CA ASP A 351 12.96 0.02 -15.78
C ASP A 351 12.19 1.34 -15.63
N SER A 352 10.97 1.41 -16.18
CA SER A 352 10.17 2.64 -16.19
C SER A 352 9.08 2.67 -15.10
N VAL A 353 8.60 1.51 -14.67
CA VAL A 353 7.57 1.37 -13.64
C VAL A 353 8.21 0.96 -12.32
N GLY A 354 7.91 1.69 -11.23
CA GLY A 354 8.42 1.32 -9.90
C GLY A 354 7.83 -0.01 -9.42
N LEU A 355 8.61 -0.81 -8.69
CA LEU A 355 8.13 -2.05 -8.07
C LEU A 355 8.51 -2.11 -6.59
N ILE A 356 7.50 -2.11 -5.73
CA ILE A 356 7.63 -2.30 -4.27
C ILE A 356 6.85 -3.57 -3.89
N ALA A 357 7.59 -4.65 -3.70
CA ALA A 357 7.09 -5.96 -3.29
C ALA A 357 8.16 -6.64 -2.44
N GLY A 358 7.76 -7.67 -1.70
CA GLY A 358 8.65 -8.50 -0.88
C GLY A 358 8.52 -9.99 -1.23
N GLY A 359 8.80 -10.86 -0.28
CA GLY A 359 8.59 -12.31 -0.43
C GLY A 359 9.77 -13.15 0.00
N ARG A 360 11.00 -12.65 -0.17
CA ARG A 360 12.25 -13.26 0.32
C ARG A 360 12.89 -12.40 1.40
N MET A 361 13.80 -12.99 2.18
CA MET A 361 14.55 -12.22 3.18
C MET A 361 15.40 -11.12 2.54
N GLU A 362 15.96 -11.38 1.35
CA GLU A 362 16.79 -10.43 0.59
C GLU A 362 16.03 -9.17 0.14
N ASP A 363 14.71 -9.23 -0.01
CA ASP A 363 13.91 -8.08 -0.44
C ASP A 363 13.88 -6.97 0.63
N GLY A 364 14.14 -7.36 1.89
CA GLY A 364 14.27 -6.50 3.06
C GLY A 364 12.96 -5.91 3.58
N ILE A 365 11.83 -6.20 2.93
CA ILE A 365 10.50 -5.71 3.28
C ILE A 365 9.41 -6.76 3.10
N VAL A 366 8.30 -6.56 3.80
CA VAL A 366 6.99 -7.16 3.52
C VAL A 366 5.97 -6.04 3.32
N VAL A 367 5.02 -6.26 2.41
CA VAL A 367 3.99 -5.26 2.08
C VAL A 367 2.67 -5.70 2.69
N THR A 368 2.17 -4.92 3.64
CA THR A 368 0.84 -5.09 4.27
C THR A 368 -0.11 -3.99 3.80
N ALA A 369 -1.40 -4.11 4.12
CA ALA A 369 -2.38 -3.04 3.87
C ALA A 369 -1.93 -1.68 4.45
N GLY A 370 -1.41 -1.68 5.68
CA GLY A 370 -0.88 -0.49 6.34
C GLY A 370 0.35 0.09 5.65
N VAL A 371 1.23 -0.76 5.10
CA VAL A 371 2.36 -0.31 4.28
C VAL A 371 1.86 0.36 3.01
N LYS A 372 0.97 -0.27 2.24
CA LYS A 372 0.38 0.31 1.02
C LYS A 372 -0.20 1.70 1.29
N ALA A 373 -1.04 1.82 2.33
CA ALA A 373 -1.64 3.08 2.74
C ALA A 373 -0.61 4.14 3.14
N SER A 374 0.42 3.75 3.89
CA SER A 374 1.47 4.68 4.28
C SER A 374 2.33 5.15 3.11
N LEU A 375 2.52 4.34 2.06
CA LEU A 375 3.25 4.74 0.86
C LEU A 375 2.42 5.73 0.03
N VAL A 376 1.12 5.50 -0.12
CA VAL A 376 0.19 6.47 -0.75
C VAL A 376 0.18 7.80 0.02
N ASN A 377 0.07 7.75 1.35
CA ASN A 377 0.13 8.96 2.18
C ASN A 377 1.46 9.71 2.04
N ARG A 378 2.57 8.99 1.90
CA ARG A 378 3.89 9.61 1.70
C ARG A 378 3.97 10.32 0.34
N LEU A 379 3.49 9.69 -0.72
CA LEU A 379 3.37 10.31 -2.05
C LEU A 379 2.54 11.59 -1.98
N ARG A 380 1.34 11.49 -1.40
CA ARG A 380 0.39 12.61 -1.32
C ARG A 380 0.86 13.77 -0.43
N HIS A 381 1.32 13.48 0.78
CA HIS A 381 1.58 14.52 1.78
C HIS A 381 3.03 14.98 1.82
N THR A 382 3.99 14.07 1.64
CA THR A 382 5.43 14.41 1.66
C THR A 382 5.87 14.88 0.28
N HIS A 383 5.58 14.10 -0.76
CA HIS A 383 6.00 14.42 -2.14
C HIS A 383 5.00 15.31 -2.88
N ARG A 384 3.85 15.61 -2.28
CA ARG A 384 2.82 16.52 -2.81
C ARG A 384 2.34 16.12 -4.21
N THR A 385 2.28 14.81 -4.47
CA THR A 385 1.76 14.29 -5.74
C THR A 385 0.26 14.03 -5.65
N HIS A 386 -0.40 14.05 -6.79
CA HIS A 386 -1.77 13.59 -6.93
C HIS A 386 -1.76 12.08 -7.18
N VAL A 387 -2.45 11.29 -6.35
CA VAL A 387 -2.37 9.83 -6.39
C VAL A 387 -3.66 9.20 -6.88
N TYR A 388 -3.53 8.38 -7.94
CA TYR A 388 -4.54 7.42 -8.38
C TYR A 388 -4.18 6.05 -7.81
N ALA A 389 -5.05 5.43 -7.03
CA ALA A 389 -4.82 4.09 -6.48
C ALA A 389 -5.77 3.06 -7.10
N PHE A 390 -5.25 1.88 -7.43
CA PHE A 390 -5.98 0.77 -8.03
C PHE A 390 -5.81 -0.49 -7.17
N GLY A 391 -6.91 -1.15 -6.82
CA GLY A 391 -6.88 -2.40 -6.07
C GLY A 391 -8.20 -3.17 -6.15
N ASP A 392 -8.19 -4.45 -5.79
CA ASP A 392 -9.35 -5.34 -5.91
C ASP A 392 -9.85 -5.90 -4.56
N SER A 393 -9.05 -5.76 -3.49
CA SER A 393 -9.23 -6.53 -2.26
C SER A 393 -9.33 -5.66 -1.00
N PRO A 394 -9.76 -6.22 0.15
CA PRO A 394 -9.74 -5.49 1.41
C PRO A 394 -8.35 -4.98 1.83
N LEU A 395 -7.26 -5.62 1.36
CA LEU A 395 -5.90 -5.19 1.65
C LEU A 395 -5.55 -3.86 0.98
N ASP A 396 -6.33 -3.46 -0.03
CA ASP A 396 -6.11 -2.24 -0.79
C ASP A 396 -6.97 -1.08 -0.29
N LEU A 397 -8.00 -1.34 0.53
CA LEU A 397 -8.96 -0.32 0.95
C LEU A 397 -8.28 0.86 1.64
N ASP A 398 -7.27 0.61 2.48
CA ASP A 398 -6.60 1.70 3.18
C ASP A 398 -5.73 2.55 2.24
N MET A 399 -5.15 1.95 1.19
CA MET A 399 -4.43 2.72 0.15
C MET A 399 -5.39 3.47 -0.77
N LEU A 400 -6.56 2.89 -1.07
CA LEU A 400 -7.64 3.54 -1.82
C LEU A 400 -8.19 4.74 -1.05
N LYS A 401 -8.42 4.62 0.26
CA LYS A 401 -8.85 5.73 1.13
C LYS A 401 -7.80 6.84 1.24
N ALA A 402 -6.52 6.49 1.21
CA ALA A 402 -5.43 7.46 1.30
C ALA A 402 -5.24 8.28 0.00
N ALA A 403 -5.63 7.72 -1.15
CA ALA A 403 -5.42 8.32 -2.47
C ALA A 403 -6.31 9.54 -2.72
N ASN A 404 -5.97 10.32 -3.75
CA ASN A 404 -6.86 11.37 -4.24
C ASN A 404 -8.02 10.77 -5.03
N ASN A 405 -7.69 9.81 -5.89
CA ASN A 405 -8.65 9.11 -6.74
C ASN A 405 -8.49 7.60 -6.51
N ALA A 406 -9.58 6.96 -6.11
CA ALA A 406 -9.62 5.54 -5.80
C ALA A 406 -10.38 4.77 -6.89
N ILE A 407 -9.77 3.71 -7.43
CA ILE A 407 -10.36 2.85 -8.45
C ILE A 407 -10.35 1.40 -7.96
N VAL A 408 -11.53 0.82 -7.85
CA VAL A 408 -11.70 -0.61 -7.59
C VAL A 408 -11.65 -1.36 -8.90
N VAL A 409 -10.70 -2.29 -9.02
CA VAL A 409 -10.65 -3.21 -10.16
C VAL A 409 -11.61 -4.37 -9.90
N VAL A 410 -12.46 -4.66 -10.88
CA VAL A 410 -13.49 -5.70 -10.81
C VAL A 410 -13.22 -6.74 -11.88
N GLY A 411 -12.62 -7.84 -11.44
CA GLY A 411 -12.48 -9.05 -12.23
C GLY A 411 -13.73 -9.93 -12.25
N GLU A 412 -13.67 -11.01 -13.02
CA GLU A 412 -14.75 -11.99 -13.15
C GLU A 412 -15.23 -12.54 -11.80
N VAL A 413 -16.53 -12.82 -11.70
CA VAL A 413 -17.20 -13.17 -10.43
C VAL A 413 -16.55 -14.35 -9.70
N HIS A 414 -16.03 -15.33 -10.42
CA HIS A 414 -15.40 -16.51 -9.84
C HIS A 414 -13.95 -16.28 -9.38
N ASN A 415 -13.29 -15.24 -9.88
CA ASN A 415 -11.90 -14.89 -9.58
C ASN A 415 -11.77 -13.72 -8.58
N ARG A 416 -12.75 -12.81 -8.55
CA ARG A 416 -12.73 -11.62 -7.69
C ARG A 416 -12.76 -11.99 -6.20
N SER A 417 -12.14 -11.14 -5.35
CA SER A 417 -12.16 -11.32 -3.89
C SER A 417 -13.58 -11.49 -3.33
N LYS A 418 -13.79 -12.52 -2.49
CA LYS A 418 -15.09 -12.84 -1.87
C LYS A 418 -15.40 -11.97 -0.65
N THR A 419 -14.39 -11.34 -0.05
CA THR A 419 -14.52 -10.56 1.19
C THR A 419 -14.60 -9.05 0.94
N MET A 420 -14.38 -8.60 -0.29
CA MET A 420 -14.33 -7.16 -0.62
C MET A 420 -15.68 -6.46 -0.55
N GLU A 421 -16.79 -7.09 -0.94
CA GLU A 421 -18.10 -6.39 -1.03
C GLU A 421 -18.53 -5.74 0.28
N ALA A 422 -18.52 -6.50 1.38
CA ALA A 422 -18.90 -5.98 2.70
C ALA A 422 -17.94 -4.89 3.20
N ALA A 423 -16.63 -5.09 2.97
CA ALA A 423 -15.60 -4.13 3.39
C ALA A 423 -15.68 -2.82 2.58
N LEU A 424 -15.92 -2.92 1.27
CA LEU A 424 -16.08 -1.78 0.37
C LEU A 424 -17.36 -1.00 0.66
N LEU A 425 -18.48 -1.68 0.91
CA LEU A 425 -19.72 -1.03 1.34
C LEU A 425 -19.52 -0.24 2.64
N ASN A 426 -18.84 -0.83 3.62
CA ASN A 426 -18.54 -0.14 4.87
C ASN A 426 -17.64 1.09 4.64
N ALA A 427 -16.62 0.98 3.78
CA ALA A 427 -15.74 2.09 3.43
C ALA A 427 -16.50 3.23 2.72
N ILE A 428 -17.44 2.93 1.84
CA ILE A 428 -18.25 3.94 1.13
C ILE A 428 -19.25 4.57 2.10
N ASP A 429 -20.06 3.77 2.79
CA ASP A 429 -21.21 4.23 3.56
C ASP A 429 -20.81 4.86 4.91
N LYS A 430 -19.73 4.40 5.56
CA LYS A 430 -19.31 4.90 6.89
C LYS A 430 -18.06 5.77 6.84
N ASP A 431 -17.08 5.40 6.03
CA ASP A 431 -15.79 6.12 5.99
C ASP A 431 -15.78 7.22 4.91
N GLY A 432 -16.83 7.32 4.09
CA GLY A 432 -16.98 8.36 3.06
C GLY A 432 -16.05 8.16 1.85
N LEU A 433 -15.59 6.93 1.61
CA LEU A 433 -14.75 6.61 0.45
C LEU A 433 -15.50 6.93 -0.85
N ARG A 434 -14.96 7.87 -1.62
CA ARG A 434 -15.40 8.14 -3.00
C ARG A 434 -14.53 7.36 -3.95
N THR A 435 -15.13 6.45 -4.71
CA THR A 435 -14.40 5.55 -5.58
C THR A 435 -15.19 5.20 -6.83
N PHE A 436 -14.49 4.69 -7.84
CA PHE A 436 -15.03 4.20 -9.10
C PHE A 436 -14.74 2.71 -9.25
N GLN A 437 -15.46 2.03 -10.11
CA GLN A 437 -15.11 0.67 -10.55
C GLN A 437 -14.70 0.65 -12.02
N VAL A 438 -13.69 -0.16 -12.31
CA VAL A 438 -13.33 -0.58 -13.66
C VAL A 438 -13.54 -2.09 -13.77
N MET A 439 -14.22 -2.52 -14.82
CA MET A 439 -14.44 -3.94 -15.11
C MET A 439 -13.37 -4.44 -16.06
N LEU A 440 -12.62 -5.45 -15.63
CA LEU A 440 -11.55 -6.07 -16.42
C LEU A 440 -11.74 -7.59 -16.37
N PRO A 441 -12.26 -8.24 -17.43
CA PRO A 441 -12.63 -7.69 -18.73
C PRO A 441 -13.94 -6.86 -18.72
N GLU A 442 -14.16 -6.01 -19.73
CA GLU A 442 -15.29 -5.05 -19.80
C GLU A 442 -16.69 -5.68 -19.68
N ASN A 443 -16.84 -6.95 -20.06
CA ASN A 443 -18.10 -7.71 -19.99
C ASN A 443 -18.44 -8.22 -18.58
N THR A 444 -17.58 -7.96 -17.60
CA THR A 444 -17.79 -8.38 -16.21
C THR A 444 -18.94 -7.60 -15.57
N SER A 445 -19.75 -8.29 -14.78
CA SER A 445 -20.82 -7.65 -14.00
C SER A 445 -20.23 -6.71 -12.94
N PRO A 446 -20.81 -5.50 -12.73
CA PRO A 446 -20.40 -4.60 -11.67
C PRO A 446 -20.33 -5.29 -10.29
N ARG A 447 -19.40 -4.85 -9.44
CA ARG A 447 -19.26 -5.40 -8.08
C ARG A 447 -20.34 -4.86 -7.14
N LEU A 448 -20.60 -3.56 -7.19
CA LEU A 448 -21.66 -2.89 -6.44
C LEU A 448 -22.57 -2.11 -7.37
N ASP A 449 -23.67 -1.62 -6.81
CA ASP A 449 -24.61 -0.74 -7.48
C ASP A 449 -23.91 0.47 -8.12
N ILE A 450 -24.31 0.81 -9.35
CA ILE A 450 -23.65 1.81 -10.19
C ILE A 450 -23.86 3.23 -9.65
N GLN A 451 -24.89 3.49 -8.84
CA GLN A 451 -25.08 4.77 -8.17
C GLN A 451 -24.09 4.94 -7.00
N LYS A 452 -23.81 3.87 -6.27
CA LYS A 452 -22.82 3.88 -5.17
C LYS A 452 -21.38 3.79 -5.65
N LEU A 453 -21.14 3.04 -6.71
CA LEU A 453 -19.82 2.78 -7.28
C LEU A 453 -19.87 3.01 -8.79
N PRO A 454 -19.71 4.26 -9.27
CA PRO A 454 -19.82 4.57 -10.69
C PRO A 454 -18.76 3.88 -11.53
N ILE A 455 -19.10 3.56 -12.77
CA ILE A 455 -18.23 2.86 -13.71
C ILE A 455 -17.35 3.85 -14.46
N ILE A 456 -16.07 3.51 -14.61
CA ILE A 456 -15.13 4.18 -15.52
C ILE A 456 -14.50 3.17 -16.48
N LYS A 457 -13.95 3.67 -17.59
CA LYS A 457 -13.10 2.89 -18.49
C LYS A 457 -11.70 3.49 -18.52
N LEU A 458 -10.67 2.65 -18.43
CA LEU A 458 -9.28 3.11 -18.55
C LEU A 458 -8.95 3.58 -19.98
N THR A 459 -9.77 3.22 -20.96
CA THR A 459 -9.69 3.66 -22.35
C THR A 459 -10.51 4.91 -22.65
N ASP A 460 -11.31 5.40 -21.69
CA ASP A 460 -12.13 6.61 -21.90
C ASP A 460 -11.24 7.85 -21.98
N GLN A 461 -11.36 8.60 -23.09
CA GLN A 461 -10.55 9.78 -23.31
C GLN A 461 -10.83 10.90 -22.31
N LYS A 462 -12.07 11.02 -21.79
CA LYS A 462 -12.37 12.06 -20.79
C LYS A 462 -11.63 11.74 -19.48
N PHE A 463 -11.69 10.50 -19.04
CA PHE A 463 -10.94 10.03 -17.87
C PHE A 463 -9.43 10.19 -18.05
N LEU A 464 -8.86 9.71 -19.16
CA LEU A 464 -7.44 9.85 -19.46
C LEU A 464 -7.02 11.32 -19.53
N HIS A 465 -7.78 12.17 -20.21
CA HIS A 465 -7.46 13.60 -20.28
C HIS A 465 -7.44 14.23 -18.88
N SER A 466 -8.36 13.85 -17.99
CA SER A 466 -8.38 14.34 -16.60
C SER A 466 -7.16 13.88 -15.79
N MET A 467 -6.70 12.65 -15.99
CA MET A 467 -5.52 12.08 -15.33
C MET A 467 -4.21 12.67 -15.85
N PHE A 468 -4.12 12.88 -17.17
CA PHE A 468 -2.89 13.32 -17.84
C PHE A 468 -2.70 14.83 -17.87
N ARG A 469 -3.74 15.60 -17.53
CA ARG A 469 -3.67 17.06 -17.46
C ARG A 469 -2.54 17.48 -16.53
N ARG A 470 -1.59 18.27 -17.05
CA ARG A 470 -0.56 18.90 -16.22
C ARG A 470 -1.25 19.79 -15.20
N GLY A 471 -1.18 19.40 -13.93
CA GLY A 471 -1.59 20.25 -12.84
C GLY A 471 -0.55 21.35 -12.71
N SER A 472 -0.77 22.51 -13.35
CA SER A 472 0.02 23.71 -13.07
C SER A 472 0.13 23.85 -11.55
N ARG A 473 1.33 23.58 -11.02
CA ARG A 473 1.61 23.30 -9.61
C ARG A 473 1.05 24.38 -8.70
N THR A 474 -0.13 24.10 -8.17
CA THR A 474 -0.54 24.13 -6.77
C THR A 474 -2.04 23.84 -6.80
N MET A 475 -2.55 22.93 -5.97
CA MET A 475 -3.96 23.00 -5.53
C MET A 475 -4.16 24.23 -4.63
N LYS A 476 -3.65 25.38 -5.08
CA LYS A 476 -4.08 26.69 -4.65
C LYS A 476 -5.29 26.97 -5.49
N PHE A 477 -6.38 27.31 -4.83
CA PHE A 477 -7.50 27.97 -5.46
C PHE A 477 -6.97 29.09 -6.37
N GLN A 478 -7.01 28.88 -7.69
CA GLN A 478 -6.41 29.81 -8.66
C GLN A 478 -7.37 30.98 -8.87
N VAL A 479 -7.00 32.15 -8.33
CA VAL A 479 -7.75 33.39 -8.55
C VAL A 479 -7.03 34.20 -9.62
N ARG A 480 -7.67 34.36 -10.78
CA ARG A 480 -7.26 35.35 -11.80
C ARG A 480 -8.16 36.56 -11.67
N HIS A 481 -7.59 37.74 -11.48
CA HIS A 481 -8.35 38.97 -11.32
C HIS A 481 -7.71 40.18 -12.00
N ALA A 482 -8.55 41.11 -12.43
CA ALA A 482 -8.14 42.38 -13.02
C ALA A 482 -8.20 43.56 -12.04
N THR A 483 -8.41 43.34 -10.73
CA THR A 483 -8.70 44.39 -9.72
C THR A 483 -7.75 45.61 -9.78
N GLY A 484 -6.45 45.40 -10.04
CA GLY A 484 -5.46 46.48 -10.15
C GLY A 484 -5.33 47.13 -11.54
N LYS A 485 -5.92 46.54 -12.59
CA LYS A 485 -5.77 47.00 -13.98
C LYS A 485 -6.67 48.21 -14.28
N ASN A 486 -6.20 49.12 -15.14
CA ASN A 486 -6.99 50.29 -15.57
C ASN A 486 -8.29 49.89 -16.28
N VAL A 487 -8.26 48.79 -17.05
CA VAL A 487 -9.46 48.25 -17.72
C VAL A 487 -10.56 47.88 -16.71
N ALA A 488 -10.22 47.29 -15.56
CA ALA A 488 -11.19 46.97 -14.53
C ALA A 488 -11.81 48.24 -13.92
N LYS A 489 -11.01 49.29 -13.69
CA LYS A 489 -11.52 50.60 -13.24
C LYS A 489 -12.53 51.18 -14.23
N LEU A 490 -12.20 51.15 -15.53
CA LEU A 490 -13.07 51.67 -16.58
C LEU A 490 -14.37 50.86 -16.72
N LEU A 491 -14.27 49.53 -16.74
CA LEU A 491 -15.44 48.65 -16.91
C LEU A 491 -16.34 48.59 -15.66
N ALA A 492 -15.76 48.65 -14.45
CA ALA A 492 -16.53 48.54 -13.21
C ALA A 492 -17.10 49.87 -12.69
N THR A 493 -16.62 51.02 -13.18
CA THR A 493 -17.17 52.33 -12.77
C THR A 493 -18.66 52.48 -13.12
N PRO A 494 -19.11 52.24 -14.37
CA PRO A 494 -20.51 52.44 -14.72
C PRO A 494 -21.44 51.43 -14.05
N THR A 495 -20.97 50.23 -13.67
CA THR A 495 -21.78 49.27 -12.90
C THR A 495 -22.01 49.67 -11.45
N ARG A 496 -21.24 50.66 -10.96
CA ARG A 496 -21.35 51.22 -9.59
C ARG A 496 -22.02 52.58 -9.56
N ASP A 497 -22.28 53.19 -10.71
CA ASP A 497 -22.95 54.48 -10.81
C ASP A 497 -24.46 54.30 -10.72
N ALA A 498 -25.08 54.77 -9.64
CA ALA A 498 -26.52 54.68 -9.43
C ALA A 498 -27.36 55.39 -10.50
N ARG A 499 -26.76 56.21 -11.36
CA ARG A 499 -27.41 56.84 -12.53
C ARG A 499 -27.58 55.87 -13.70
N VAL A 500 -26.76 54.82 -13.78
CA VAL A 500 -26.80 53.79 -14.84
C VAL A 500 -27.75 52.68 -14.41
N LYS A 501 -28.83 52.45 -15.17
CA LYS A 501 -29.92 51.53 -14.80
C LYS A 501 -30.46 50.79 -16.02
N GLY A 502 -31.16 49.68 -15.78
CA GLY A 502 -31.88 48.95 -16.82
C GLY A 502 -30.94 48.42 -17.93
N PRO A 503 -31.31 48.54 -19.22
CA PRO A 503 -30.50 48.02 -20.33
C PRO A 503 -29.06 48.53 -20.35
N ALA A 504 -28.84 49.82 -20.04
CA ALA A 504 -27.50 50.39 -19.98
C ALA A 504 -26.61 49.72 -18.91
N LEU A 505 -27.19 49.33 -17.77
CA LEU A 505 -26.48 48.58 -16.74
C LEU A 505 -26.19 47.14 -17.19
N MET A 506 -27.14 46.51 -17.89
CA MET A 506 -26.95 45.17 -18.46
C MET A 506 -25.78 45.16 -19.47
N ASP A 507 -25.69 46.17 -20.34
CA ASP A 507 -24.60 46.30 -21.33
C ASP A 507 -23.23 46.47 -20.66
N CYS A 508 -23.18 47.16 -19.52
CA CYS A 508 -21.95 47.27 -18.73
C CYS A 508 -21.51 45.89 -18.19
N HIS A 509 -22.43 45.10 -17.62
CA HIS A 509 -22.12 43.74 -17.16
C HIS A 509 -21.76 42.79 -18.31
N ARG A 510 -22.41 42.92 -19.46
CA ARG A 510 -22.09 42.17 -20.69
C ARG A 510 -20.68 42.48 -21.18
N SER A 511 -20.29 43.75 -21.17
CA SER A 511 -18.93 44.18 -21.50
C SER A 511 -17.89 43.59 -20.54
N ILE A 512 -18.18 43.55 -19.23
CA ILE A 512 -17.31 42.89 -18.24
C ILE A 512 -17.19 41.39 -18.54
N GLY A 513 -18.31 40.70 -18.78
CA GLY A 513 -18.32 39.27 -19.09
C GLY A 513 -17.47 38.92 -20.30
N ARG A 514 -17.60 39.70 -21.39
CA ARG A 514 -16.79 39.55 -22.60
C ARG A 514 -15.30 39.76 -22.34
N TYR A 515 -14.94 40.77 -21.54
CA TYR A 515 -13.55 41.00 -21.15
C TYR A 515 -12.97 39.83 -20.34
N LEU A 516 -13.70 39.38 -19.31
CA LEU A 516 -13.25 38.25 -18.47
C LEU A 516 -13.07 36.98 -19.29
N ALA A 517 -13.95 36.72 -20.26
CA ALA A 517 -13.85 35.61 -21.18
C ALA A 517 -12.58 35.67 -22.04
N ILE A 518 -12.38 36.79 -22.75
CA ILE A 518 -11.27 36.95 -23.70
C ILE A 518 -9.91 37.04 -23.02
N GLU A 519 -9.82 37.61 -21.82
CA GLU A 519 -8.54 37.78 -21.11
C GLU A 519 -8.22 36.60 -20.18
N HIS A 520 -9.19 36.17 -19.35
CA HIS A 520 -8.88 35.26 -18.25
C HIS A 520 -9.28 33.82 -18.52
N ILE A 521 -10.43 33.59 -19.16
CA ILE A 521 -10.91 32.23 -19.44
C ILE A 521 -10.09 31.61 -20.58
N SER A 522 -9.82 32.37 -21.64
CA SER A 522 -8.93 31.96 -22.74
C SER A 522 -7.52 31.59 -22.25
N ASP A 523 -6.92 32.38 -21.36
CA ASP A 523 -5.59 32.08 -20.79
C ASP A 523 -5.61 30.91 -19.80
N LEU A 524 -6.78 30.56 -19.24
CA LEU A 524 -6.94 29.45 -18.30
C LEU A 524 -7.19 28.12 -19.04
N MET A 525 -8.04 28.14 -20.06
CA MET A 525 -8.44 26.96 -20.83
C MET A 525 -7.60 26.74 -22.08
N GLY A 526 -6.91 27.77 -22.57
CA GLY A 526 -6.21 27.75 -23.85
C GLY A 526 -7.16 27.93 -25.05
N VAL A 527 -6.56 27.99 -26.23
CA VAL A 527 -7.24 28.07 -27.52
C VAL A 527 -6.89 26.88 -28.40
N GLU A 528 -7.81 26.50 -29.28
CA GLU A 528 -7.58 25.49 -30.31
C GLU A 528 -7.65 26.10 -31.71
N SER A 529 -6.82 25.60 -32.62
CA SER A 529 -6.85 26.01 -34.02
C SER A 529 -7.91 25.22 -34.79
N TYR A 530 -8.58 25.87 -35.73
CA TYR A 530 -9.49 25.23 -36.67
C TYR A 530 -9.39 25.87 -38.06
N GLU A 531 -9.70 25.12 -39.11
CA GLU A 531 -9.66 25.64 -40.48
C GLU A 531 -10.80 26.62 -40.73
N ILE A 532 -10.44 27.78 -41.31
CA ILE A 532 -11.38 28.81 -41.76
C ILE A 532 -11.09 29.21 -43.21
N PRO A 533 -12.13 29.53 -43.99
CA PRO A 533 -11.95 30.14 -45.29
C PRO A 533 -11.38 31.55 -45.11
N HIS A 534 -10.18 31.79 -45.61
CA HIS A 534 -9.58 33.12 -45.68
C HIS A 534 -10.33 33.97 -46.70
N VAL A 535 -10.39 35.28 -46.48
CA VAL A 535 -11.07 36.24 -47.38
C VAL A 535 -10.48 36.27 -48.81
N GLN A 536 -9.27 35.74 -49.00
CA GLN A 536 -8.62 35.60 -50.31
C GLN A 536 -8.90 34.26 -51.00
N GLY A 537 -9.77 33.41 -50.45
CA GLY A 537 -10.27 32.18 -51.10
C GLY A 537 -9.48 30.89 -50.81
N HIS A 538 -8.41 30.96 -50.00
CA HIS A 538 -7.71 29.76 -49.50
C HIS A 538 -8.14 29.43 -48.06
N GLN A 539 -7.79 28.24 -47.56
CA GLN A 539 -7.98 27.89 -46.15
C GLN A 539 -6.83 28.46 -45.30
N THR A 540 -7.11 28.80 -44.05
CA THR A 540 -6.12 29.24 -43.05
C THR A 540 -6.55 28.84 -41.65
N SER A 541 -5.66 28.94 -40.68
CA SER A 541 -5.97 28.65 -39.29
C SER A 541 -6.69 29.84 -38.61
N GLY A 542 -7.88 29.58 -38.09
CA GLY A 542 -8.56 30.40 -37.09
C GLY A 542 -8.38 29.81 -35.69
N TYR A 543 -8.80 30.55 -34.66
CA TYR A 543 -8.69 30.12 -33.27
C TYR A 543 -9.99 30.34 -32.52
N ARG A 544 -10.28 29.44 -31.59
CA ARG A 544 -11.42 29.51 -30.67
C ARG A 544 -11.06 28.93 -29.31
N LEU A 545 -11.94 29.01 -28.32
CA LEU A 545 -11.66 28.43 -26.99
C LEU A 545 -11.45 26.92 -27.11
N SER A 546 -10.47 26.37 -26.38
CA SER A 546 -10.27 24.92 -26.37
C SER A 546 -11.54 24.21 -25.86
N CYS A 547 -12.00 23.20 -26.60
CA CYS A 547 -13.20 22.42 -26.28
C CYS A 547 -14.47 23.29 -26.10
N GLU A 548 -14.61 24.37 -26.88
CA GLU A 548 -15.71 25.34 -26.74
C GLU A 548 -17.11 24.68 -26.80
N ARG A 549 -17.31 23.72 -27.71
CA ARG A 549 -18.57 22.97 -27.85
C ARG A 549 -18.90 22.08 -26.65
N GLN A 550 -17.91 21.76 -25.83
CA GLN A 550 -18.01 20.94 -24.63
C GLN A 550 -17.93 21.81 -23.35
N THR A 551 -18.22 23.10 -23.48
CA THR A 551 -18.28 24.05 -22.39
C THR A 551 -19.73 24.48 -22.15
N LEU A 552 -20.16 24.41 -20.89
CA LEU A 552 -21.47 24.86 -20.43
C LEU A 552 -21.34 26.19 -19.68
N ILE A 553 -21.97 27.25 -20.19
CA ILE A 553 -22.12 28.53 -19.51
C ILE A 553 -23.42 28.50 -18.71
N VAL A 554 -23.33 28.62 -17.39
CA VAL A 554 -24.48 28.69 -16.49
C VAL A 554 -24.62 30.12 -15.99
N ALA A 555 -25.66 30.79 -16.44
CA ALA A 555 -26.08 32.09 -15.94
C ALA A 555 -26.81 31.91 -14.61
N LEU A 556 -26.20 32.34 -13.50
CA LEU A 556 -26.83 32.31 -12.20
C LEU A 556 -27.83 33.45 -12.09
N MET A 557 -29.10 33.07 -12.07
CA MET A 557 -30.18 34.03 -12.09
C MET A 557 -30.35 34.72 -10.74
N ARG A 558 -30.68 36.01 -10.72
CA ARG A 558 -30.99 36.88 -11.87
C ARG A 558 -29.81 37.77 -12.29
N GLY A 559 -28.91 38.07 -11.36
CA GLY A 559 -27.86 39.08 -11.56
C GLY A 559 -26.71 38.63 -12.47
N GLY A 560 -26.53 37.32 -12.70
CA GLY A 560 -25.46 36.78 -13.52
C GLY A 560 -25.71 36.82 -15.03
N GLU A 561 -26.98 36.88 -15.47
CA GLU A 561 -27.36 36.73 -16.89
C GLU A 561 -26.67 37.74 -17.83
N PRO A 562 -26.67 39.07 -17.58
CA PRO A 562 -26.04 40.00 -18.50
C PRO A 562 -24.54 39.74 -18.69
N MET A 563 -23.87 39.32 -17.62
CA MET A 563 -22.45 38.97 -17.66
C MET A 563 -22.21 37.64 -18.38
N ALA A 564 -23.06 36.64 -18.14
CA ALA A 564 -23.00 35.36 -18.82
C ALA A 564 -23.20 35.52 -20.33
N LEU A 565 -24.13 36.39 -20.76
CA LEU A 565 -24.30 36.74 -22.17
C LEU A 565 -23.02 37.32 -22.77
N GLY A 566 -22.28 38.13 -22.00
CA GLY A 566 -20.97 38.63 -22.41
C GLY A 566 -19.94 37.53 -22.61
N VAL A 567 -19.95 36.49 -21.76
CA VAL A 567 -19.10 35.30 -21.92
C VAL A 567 -19.52 34.51 -23.17
N ASN A 568 -20.81 34.36 -23.41
CA ASN A 568 -21.33 33.67 -24.59
C ASN A 568 -21.03 34.44 -25.90
N ASP A 569 -21.02 35.77 -25.88
CA ASP A 569 -20.57 36.57 -27.03
C ASP A 569 -19.12 36.31 -27.44
N ALA A 570 -18.28 35.90 -26.48
CA ALA A 570 -16.90 35.50 -26.72
C ALA A 570 -16.79 34.03 -27.15
N PHE A 571 -17.68 33.17 -26.65
CA PHE A 571 -17.69 31.72 -26.86
C PHE A 571 -19.05 31.25 -27.39
N PRO A 572 -19.39 31.57 -28.66
CA PRO A 572 -20.72 31.34 -29.21
C PRO A 572 -21.08 29.87 -29.40
N LEU A 573 -20.10 28.95 -29.39
CA LEU A 573 -20.35 27.51 -29.52
C LEU A 573 -20.62 26.82 -28.18
N ALA A 574 -20.38 27.50 -27.06
CA ALA A 574 -20.63 26.97 -25.73
C ALA A 574 -22.14 26.90 -25.46
N MET A 575 -22.58 25.82 -24.81
CA MET A 575 -23.97 25.66 -24.38
C MET A 575 -24.32 26.74 -23.34
N PHE A 576 -25.51 27.33 -23.42
CA PHE A 576 -25.96 28.37 -22.49
C PHE A 576 -27.19 27.93 -21.69
N LEU A 577 -27.10 27.98 -20.37
CA LEU A 577 -28.15 27.57 -19.44
C LEU A 577 -28.46 28.68 -18.44
N HIS A 578 -29.75 28.99 -18.27
CA HIS A 578 -30.23 29.82 -17.17
C HIS A 578 -30.54 28.93 -15.98
N ALA A 579 -29.99 29.24 -14.79
CA ALA A 579 -30.26 28.49 -13.57
C ALA A 579 -30.64 29.42 -12.42
N ASN A 580 -31.83 29.19 -11.85
CA ASN A 580 -32.26 29.83 -10.61
C ASN A 580 -31.87 29.00 -9.39
N ASP A 581 -31.86 27.67 -9.54
CA ASP A 581 -31.56 26.70 -8.48
C ASP A 581 -30.53 25.67 -8.97
N PRO A 582 -29.69 25.09 -8.09
CA PRO A 582 -28.76 24.03 -8.49
C PRO A 582 -29.43 22.89 -9.26
N THR A 583 -30.67 22.53 -8.92
CA THR A 583 -31.42 21.44 -9.57
C THR A 583 -31.79 21.71 -11.04
N ASP A 584 -31.69 22.96 -11.51
CA ASP A 584 -31.84 23.29 -12.93
C ASP A 584 -30.70 22.70 -13.78
N ILE A 585 -29.55 22.39 -13.16
CA ILE A 585 -28.48 21.63 -13.80
C ILE A 585 -28.81 20.14 -13.73
N LYS A 586 -29.24 19.58 -14.85
CA LYS A 586 -29.60 18.17 -15.01
C LYS A 586 -28.44 17.32 -15.54
N PRO A 587 -28.46 15.99 -15.33
CA PRO A 587 -27.44 15.08 -15.86
C PRO A 587 -27.22 15.21 -17.37
N GLU A 588 -28.28 15.44 -18.14
CA GLU A 588 -28.23 15.64 -19.60
C GLU A 588 -27.38 16.86 -20.01
N HIS A 589 -27.34 17.91 -19.18
CA HIS A 589 -26.48 19.08 -19.42
C HIS A 589 -25.00 18.78 -19.21
N LEU A 590 -24.66 17.69 -18.49
CA LEU A 590 -23.27 17.35 -18.12
C LEU A 590 -22.71 16.18 -18.94
N HIS A 591 -23.54 15.50 -19.74
CA HIS A 591 -23.13 14.28 -20.44
C HIS A 591 -22.03 14.54 -21.49
N GLU A 592 -22.13 15.65 -22.23
CA GLU A 592 -21.19 16.01 -23.30
C GLU A 592 -20.20 17.10 -22.91
N ASN A 593 -20.48 17.84 -21.83
CA ASN A 593 -19.65 18.95 -21.38
C ASN A 593 -18.52 18.47 -20.45
N ILE A 594 -17.33 19.03 -20.63
CA ILE A 594 -16.15 18.76 -19.81
C ILE A 594 -15.78 19.95 -18.92
N THR A 595 -16.33 21.14 -19.22
CA THR A 595 -16.12 22.36 -18.44
C THR A 595 -17.45 23.07 -18.19
N ILE A 596 -17.64 23.60 -16.98
CA ILE A 596 -18.75 24.46 -16.60
C ILE A 596 -18.22 25.82 -16.17
N LEU A 597 -18.79 26.89 -16.72
CA LEU A 597 -18.58 28.27 -16.31
C LEU A 597 -19.80 28.72 -15.47
N LEU A 598 -19.65 28.82 -14.15
CA LEU A 598 -20.66 29.41 -13.27
C LEU A 598 -20.50 30.92 -13.25
N VAL A 599 -21.45 31.66 -13.79
CA VAL A 599 -21.34 33.12 -13.97
C VAL A 599 -22.32 33.86 -13.07
N ASP A 600 -21.79 34.73 -12.20
CA ASP A 600 -22.59 35.64 -11.38
C ASP A 600 -21.96 37.04 -11.34
N SER A 601 -22.75 38.11 -11.31
CA SER A 601 -22.17 39.46 -11.31
C SER A 601 -21.50 39.83 -9.98
N VAL A 602 -22.01 39.32 -8.86
CA VAL A 602 -21.53 39.64 -7.51
C VAL A 602 -21.52 38.41 -6.61
N ILE A 603 -20.36 38.08 -6.06
CA ILE A 603 -20.19 37.03 -5.06
C ILE A 603 -19.88 37.65 -3.70
N ASN A 604 -20.83 37.55 -2.78
CA ASN A 604 -20.66 38.00 -1.39
C ASN A 604 -20.04 36.89 -0.53
N SER A 605 -20.84 35.98 0.02
CA SER A 605 -20.37 34.88 0.88
C SER A 605 -19.93 33.62 0.12
N GLY A 606 -20.23 33.53 -1.18
CA GLY A 606 -20.00 32.33 -2.00
C GLY A 606 -21.00 31.19 -1.78
N LYS A 607 -21.99 31.34 -0.87
CA LYS A 607 -22.92 30.26 -0.50
C LYS A 607 -23.67 29.67 -1.71
N THR A 608 -24.22 30.53 -2.58
CA THR A 608 -24.92 30.08 -3.79
C THR A 608 -24.01 29.28 -4.70
N ILE A 609 -22.79 29.75 -4.96
CA ILE A 609 -21.81 29.03 -5.78
C ILE A 609 -21.49 27.66 -5.17
N ILE A 610 -21.32 27.59 -3.85
CA ILE A 610 -21.05 26.34 -3.12
C ILE A 610 -22.20 25.33 -3.31
N GLU A 611 -23.45 25.77 -3.24
CA GLU A 611 -24.62 24.92 -3.47
C GLU A 611 -24.63 24.33 -4.89
N PHE A 612 -24.34 25.18 -5.90
CA PHE A 612 -24.19 24.75 -7.29
C PHE A 612 -23.03 23.78 -7.50
N VAL A 613 -21.85 24.08 -6.95
CA VAL A 613 -20.66 23.23 -7.04
C VAL A 613 -20.95 21.86 -6.43
N ASN A 614 -21.54 21.83 -5.23
CA ASN A 614 -21.88 20.57 -4.55
C ASN A 614 -22.88 19.75 -5.35
N HIS A 615 -23.88 20.39 -5.96
CA HIS A 615 -24.83 19.70 -6.84
C HIS A 615 -24.16 19.15 -8.10
N ILE A 616 -23.37 19.97 -8.80
CA ILE A 616 -22.61 19.54 -9.98
C ILE A 616 -21.70 18.36 -9.64
N ARG A 617 -20.97 18.43 -8.51
CA ARG A 617 -20.06 17.37 -8.07
C ARG A 617 -20.78 16.06 -7.74
N LYS A 618 -22.05 16.11 -7.33
CA LYS A 618 -22.89 14.91 -7.17
C LYS A 618 -23.26 14.28 -8.51
N LEU A 619 -23.46 15.09 -9.55
CA LEU A 619 -23.81 14.61 -10.89
C LEU A 619 -22.60 14.20 -11.73
N ASN A 620 -21.50 14.94 -11.63
CA ASN A 620 -20.24 14.71 -12.33
C ASN A 620 -19.08 15.18 -11.45
N ALA A 621 -18.42 14.22 -10.79
CA ALA A 621 -17.37 14.51 -9.82
C ALA A 621 -16.11 15.15 -10.46
N VAL A 622 -15.83 14.86 -11.73
CA VAL A 622 -14.55 15.20 -12.39
C VAL A 622 -14.62 16.43 -13.32
N ILE A 623 -15.81 16.96 -13.59
CA ILE A 623 -15.97 18.08 -14.54
C ILE A 623 -15.20 19.33 -14.09
N SER A 624 -14.57 20.05 -15.02
CA SER A 624 -13.86 21.29 -14.68
C SER A 624 -14.88 22.39 -14.34
N ILE A 625 -14.78 23.02 -13.16
CA ILE A 625 -15.68 24.12 -12.77
C ILE A 625 -14.87 25.41 -12.67
N ILE A 626 -15.28 26.44 -13.41
CA ILE A 626 -14.71 27.78 -13.37
C ILE A 626 -15.79 28.75 -12.92
N VAL A 627 -15.48 29.60 -11.94
CA VAL A 627 -16.40 30.62 -11.44
C VAL A 627 -15.99 31.97 -12.01
N VAL A 628 -16.94 32.69 -12.60
CA VAL A 628 -16.73 33.98 -13.25
C VAL A 628 -17.57 35.03 -12.54
N ALA A 629 -16.94 36.11 -12.07
CA ALA A 629 -17.65 37.21 -11.44
C ALA A 629 -17.02 38.58 -11.65
N GLY A 630 -17.85 39.61 -11.62
CA GLY A 630 -17.40 41.01 -11.71
C GLY A 630 -16.94 41.58 -10.37
N VAL A 631 -17.56 41.16 -9.27
CA VAL A 631 -17.19 41.56 -7.91
C VAL A 631 -17.18 40.34 -7.00
N VAL A 632 -16.12 40.16 -6.23
CA VAL A 632 -15.99 39.10 -5.24
C VAL A 632 -15.50 39.70 -3.92
N GLN A 633 -16.15 39.36 -2.81
CA GLN A 633 -15.70 39.79 -1.48
C GLN A 633 -14.42 39.04 -1.08
N ALA A 634 -13.37 39.76 -0.70
CA ALA A 634 -12.07 39.15 -0.43
C ALA A 634 -12.12 37.99 0.59
N GLN A 635 -12.99 38.09 1.61
CA GLN A 635 -13.18 37.07 2.64
C GLN A 635 -13.67 35.73 2.10
N SER A 636 -14.43 35.68 1.00
CA SER A 636 -14.92 34.42 0.45
C SER A 636 -13.83 33.61 -0.24
N ILE A 637 -12.73 34.25 -0.64
CA ILE A 637 -11.64 33.67 -1.44
C ILE A 637 -10.30 33.55 -0.70
N VAL A 638 -10.25 33.86 0.60
CA VAL A 638 -9.02 33.70 1.40
C VAL A 638 -8.67 32.22 1.54
N GLU A 639 -7.44 31.86 1.20
CA GLU A 639 -6.95 30.49 1.30
C GLU A 639 -7.02 30.01 2.78
N GLY A 640 -7.60 28.83 3.03
CA GLY A 640 -7.72 28.21 4.35
C GLY A 640 -8.85 28.74 5.26
N THR A 641 -9.41 29.92 4.98
CA THR A 641 -10.50 30.51 5.80
C THR A 641 -11.74 30.92 4.99
N GLY A 642 -11.60 31.08 3.68
CA GLY A 642 -12.68 31.41 2.75
C GLY A 642 -13.51 30.19 2.39
N THR A 643 -14.82 30.30 2.58
CA THR A 643 -15.81 29.25 2.30
C THR A 643 -15.77 28.75 0.86
N LEU A 644 -15.57 29.66 -0.11
CA LEU A 644 -15.56 29.31 -1.53
C LEU A 644 -14.27 28.59 -1.96
N ALA A 645 -13.12 29.06 -1.48
CA ALA A 645 -11.83 28.44 -1.78
C ALA A 645 -11.76 26.98 -1.30
N ASN A 646 -12.31 26.69 -0.11
CA ASN A 646 -12.30 25.35 0.48
C ASN A 646 -13.23 24.34 -0.22
N THR A 647 -14.23 24.80 -0.97
CA THR A 647 -15.20 23.91 -1.66
C THR A 647 -14.79 23.62 -3.11
N LEU A 648 -14.00 24.50 -3.72
CA LEU A 648 -13.56 24.37 -5.11
C LEU A 648 -12.25 23.56 -5.26
N ILE A 649 -11.54 23.30 -4.15
CA ILE A 649 -10.44 22.33 -4.03
C ILE A 649 -11.03 20.95 -3.71
#